data_AF-A0A0K0CWG5-F1
#
_entry.id   AF-A0A0K0CWG5-F1
#
_cell.length_a   1.000
_cell.length_b   1.000
_cell.length_c   1.000
_cell.angle_alpha   90.00
_cell.angle_beta   90.00
_cell.angle_gamma   90.00
#
_symmetry.space_group_name_H-M   'P 1'
#
loop_
_entity.id
_entity.type
_entity.pdbx_description
1 polymer ?
#
loop_
_entity_poly.entity_id
_entity_poly.type
_entity_poly.pdbx_seq_one_letter_code
_entity_poly.pdbx_strand_id
1 'polypeptide(L)'
;MLLDELQKRVRTGKVPVNEVMGAEYGHLSSLARSQSNTSVGQTILHRLIGNNVEPEAIFSAALRQMPQLDLLILGVHDRNRALHGDVVVVRIKDRMNWVIRENLYQAWRAGHLNVSREDNGQPITIPPVAAPKCDDMVEISIGGLTDPLIRRANLDQTVPPSEDRKYGRQAMVLIGAQLEIARRECMSVQGSALPMPHPGLPSLDVQRTVDSLSIGRLGDLTTLTSTQIARKNGGIPKRGQISASGKRSVYRTLSDMPDEDWGVPDVCLQKTAEVMYIMEMKNCRAAMGQLKMMTDGNRNWALFSPTDSRMPRMLIPAEQLPSGFFEKPQSETEGLLFANNIDTREFSVPVMNCLPIIESKQWTIDEKEFKYRRDLRHTVTFTISAKNARELEDALSIDEIDTCDGKGTPGFEIGVHVADVSHFVFENTELDTWAASRACTVNLVHKSIPMLPRVLTEDVCSFIPGKDRLAFSVMWKMDKDGSVIDEWFGRTIIRSRIQLDYSHVQGFIEEPEKILVEEDYPEIHGHVSLPEIRRKVMQLHMLARRLRSTRVKNGALRIEQPKLVFTLNAETKMPISVKAEELQESHKLVKEFMLLANVCVATKIESHFPRTAFLRRHSPPKQKVLREVLEMCEKIGFPLDAESSARLASSLSKFQGGNSLLQSINQVLSMLLTKPMQIGYYMCAGSAKKPGEYHHYALNVPLYTHFTSPLRRYADIIVHRQLAAALGYCPATEKTVADLEKLAQHCNDKKLAARAVSSSSDDTFFGLVVKQNSPIEARGVVVHVMDASFDVLVLKYGIVKRVYINRLDMARDPIFIDGPPARLTLFWNPPVSTVQERNNAVIEQTIQMCTVVDVILTALSEPTKYQALIRMATNWDTHTLLELMEKKC
;
A
#
# COMPACT_ATOMS: atom_id res chain seq x y z
N MET A 1 18.28 36.45 -1.77
CA MET A 1 17.86 37.10 -0.51
C MET A 1 17.90 36.15 0.69
N LEU A 2 17.26 34.97 0.66
CA LEU A 2 17.31 33.99 1.77
C LEU A 2 18.71 33.41 2.09
N LEU A 3 19.61 33.33 1.10
CA LEU A 3 20.97 32.81 1.28
C LEU A 3 21.88 33.78 2.08
N ASP A 4 21.74 35.09 1.88
CA ASP A 4 22.51 36.12 2.58
C ASP A 4 22.11 36.22 4.07
N GLU A 5 20.83 36.00 4.36
CA GLU A 5 20.33 36.07 5.74
C GLU A 5 20.71 34.84 6.57
N LEU A 6 20.81 33.67 5.92
CA LEU A 6 21.40 32.46 6.50
C LEU A 6 22.90 32.64 6.78
N GLN A 7 23.65 33.23 5.84
CA GLN A 7 25.08 33.52 6.05
C GLN A 7 25.33 34.55 7.17
N LYS A 8 24.44 35.53 7.35
CA LYS A 8 24.48 36.48 8.48
C LYS A 8 24.24 35.81 9.82
N ARG A 9 23.28 34.88 9.91
CA ARG A 9 22.93 34.19 11.17
C ARG A 9 24.01 33.20 11.62
N VAL A 10 24.69 32.54 10.67
CA VAL A 10 25.86 31.67 10.95
C VAL A 10 27.04 32.46 11.54
N ARG A 11 27.29 33.69 11.09
CA ARG A 11 28.34 34.56 11.65
C ARG A 11 28.07 35.04 13.08
N THR A 12 26.83 34.92 13.58
CA THR A 12 26.41 35.44 14.90
C THR A 12 26.34 34.38 16.01
N GLY A 13 26.73 33.13 15.74
CA GLY A 13 26.97 32.12 16.79
C GLY A 13 25.76 31.70 17.62
N LYS A 14 24.54 31.76 17.08
CA LYS A 14 23.30 31.44 17.83
C LYS A 14 22.51 30.25 17.25
N VAL A 15 23.06 29.04 17.18
CA VAL A 15 22.31 27.76 17.20
C VAL A 15 23.25 26.59 17.59
N PRO A 16 22.95 25.74 18.59
CA PRO A 16 23.52 24.41 18.71
C PRO A 16 22.49 23.38 18.23
N VAL A 17 22.61 22.94 16.99
CA VAL A 17 22.00 21.70 16.49
C VAL A 17 23.18 20.85 16.05
N ASN A 18 23.21 19.56 16.44
CA ASN A 18 24.23 18.61 16.01
C ASN A 18 24.13 18.42 14.47
N GLU A 19 24.67 19.35 13.70
CA GLU A 19 24.78 19.25 12.25
C GLU A 19 26.05 18.46 11.91
N VAL A 20 25.86 17.26 11.36
CA VAL A 20 26.89 16.64 10.53
C VAL A 20 26.97 17.49 9.26
N MET A 21 27.87 18.47 9.26
CA MET A 21 28.14 19.31 8.10
C MET A 21 28.63 18.43 6.94
N GLY A 22 27.88 18.36 5.84
CA GLY A 22 28.37 17.75 4.61
C GLY A 22 29.44 18.64 3.96
N ALA A 23 30.47 18.04 3.37
CA ALA A 23 31.58 18.78 2.75
C ALA A 23 31.11 19.86 1.75
N GLU A 24 31.84 20.98 1.70
CA GLU A 24 31.60 22.01 0.69
C GLU A 24 31.86 21.44 -0.71
N TYR A 25 31.01 21.84 -1.67
CA TYR A 25 31.19 21.42 -3.06
C TYR A 25 32.45 22.04 -3.64
N GLY A 26 33.24 21.22 -4.37
CA GLY A 26 34.44 21.70 -5.04
C GLY A 26 34.13 22.80 -6.07
N HIS A 27 35.05 23.74 -6.24
CA HIS A 27 34.92 24.80 -7.26
C HIS A 27 35.00 24.18 -8.67
N LEU A 28 34.12 24.58 -9.59
CA LEU A 28 34.05 24.01 -10.95
C LEU A 28 35.40 24.08 -11.69
N SER A 29 36.19 25.13 -11.43
CA SER A 29 37.52 25.33 -12.01
C SER A 29 38.58 24.35 -11.50
N SER A 30 38.49 23.88 -10.26
CA SER A 30 39.41 22.86 -9.73
C SER A 30 39.00 21.45 -10.17
N LEU A 31 37.70 21.19 -10.28
CA LEU A 31 37.15 19.91 -10.75
C LEU A 31 37.39 19.68 -12.26
N ALA A 32 37.29 20.73 -13.08
CA ALA A 32 37.61 20.67 -14.51
C ALA A 32 39.10 20.38 -14.77
N ARG A 33 40.00 20.88 -13.92
CA ARG A 33 41.44 20.56 -13.98
C ARG A 33 41.73 19.12 -13.55
N SER A 34 41.00 18.59 -12.57
CA SER A 34 41.21 17.22 -12.06
C SER A 34 40.57 16.12 -12.90
N GLN A 35 39.66 16.43 -13.82
CA GLN A 35 39.12 15.45 -14.80
C GLN A 35 40.19 14.92 -15.77
N SER A 36 41.36 15.55 -15.83
CA SER A 36 42.53 15.04 -16.56
C SER A 36 43.32 13.97 -15.80
N ASN A 37 43.04 13.77 -14.50
CA ASN A 37 43.62 12.71 -13.66
C ASN A 37 42.63 11.55 -13.49
N THR A 38 43.13 10.31 -13.55
CA THR A 38 42.37 9.04 -13.48
C THR A 38 41.59 8.79 -12.17
N SER A 39 41.59 9.73 -11.21
CA SER A 39 40.97 9.61 -9.89
C SER A 39 39.62 10.33 -9.73
N VAL A 40 39.17 11.10 -10.74
CA VAL A 40 37.90 11.85 -10.72
C VAL A 40 37.06 11.51 -11.95
N GLY A 41 35.81 11.09 -11.75
CA GLY A 41 34.94 10.65 -12.84
C GLY A 41 33.49 11.15 -12.73
N GLN A 42 32.83 11.30 -13.89
CA GLN A 42 31.43 11.70 -14.00
C GLN A 42 30.52 10.46 -14.08
N THR A 43 29.44 10.44 -13.31
CA THR A 43 28.55 9.27 -13.20
C THR A 43 27.11 9.68 -12.87
N ILE A 44 26.16 8.80 -13.11
CA ILE A 44 24.77 8.95 -12.63
C ILE A 44 24.64 8.14 -11.33
N LEU A 45 24.00 8.72 -10.31
CA LEU A 45 23.75 8.04 -9.05
C LEU A 45 22.54 7.09 -9.19
N HIS A 46 22.83 5.80 -9.34
CA HIS A 46 21.83 4.73 -9.45
C HIS A 46 21.69 3.95 -8.13
N ARG A 47 20.55 3.26 -8.01
CA ARG A 47 20.27 2.15 -7.08
C ARG A 47 20.63 2.37 -5.59
N LEU A 48 19.60 2.43 -4.75
CA LEU A 48 19.74 2.30 -3.30
C LEU A 48 19.69 0.81 -2.91
N ILE A 49 20.67 0.30 -2.16
CA ILE A 49 20.63 -1.05 -1.57
C ILE A 49 20.66 -0.90 -0.05
N GLY A 50 19.50 -0.98 0.61
CA GLY A 50 19.43 -0.85 2.06
C GLY A 50 18.19 -1.53 2.63
N ASN A 51 18.40 -2.40 3.62
CA ASN A 51 17.34 -2.94 4.47
C ASN A 51 16.93 -1.90 5.52
N ASN A 52 15.67 -1.95 5.94
CA ASN A 52 14.89 -0.93 6.68
C ASN A 52 15.37 -0.55 8.11
N VAL A 53 16.65 -0.65 8.45
CA VAL A 53 17.14 -0.33 9.81
C VAL A 53 18.48 0.42 9.71
N GLU A 54 18.49 1.70 10.10
CA GLU A 54 19.63 2.64 10.17
C GLU A 54 19.99 3.47 8.89
N PRO A 55 20.59 4.69 9.03
CA PRO A 55 20.67 5.69 7.96
C PRO A 55 21.83 5.51 6.96
N GLU A 56 22.48 4.34 6.95
CA GLU A 56 23.60 4.05 6.04
C GLU A 56 23.08 3.53 4.70
N ALA A 57 22.54 4.44 3.88
CA ALA A 57 22.11 4.11 2.53
C ALA A 57 23.31 3.90 1.60
N ILE A 58 23.37 2.76 0.92
CA ILE A 58 24.34 2.46 -0.14
C ILE A 58 23.82 3.02 -1.46
N PHE A 59 24.67 3.74 -2.19
CA PHE A 59 24.38 4.17 -3.56
C PHE A 59 25.43 3.63 -4.53
N SER A 60 25.00 3.29 -5.74
CA SER A 60 25.87 2.81 -6.80
C SER A 60 26.05 3.88 -7.88
N ALA A 61 27.26 4.05 -8.40
CA ALA A 61 27.55 5.02 -9.46
C ALA A 61 28.23 4.32 -10.64
N ALA A 62 27.62 4.40 -11.82
CA ALA A 62 28.14 3.81 -13.06
C ALA A 62 28.99 4.81 -13.87
N LEU A 63 30.30 4.55 -13.95
CA LEU A 63 31.22 5.31 -14.80
C LEU A 63 31.08 4.90 -16.27
N ARG A 64 30.90 5.87 -17.17
CA ARG A 64 30.82 5.62 -18.63
C ARG A 64 32.06 4.94 -19.23
N GLN A 65 33.20 4.92 -18.54
CA GLN A 65 34.49 4.42 -19.03
C GLN A 65 34.94 3.09 -18.41
N MET A 66 34.20 2.49 -17.46
CA MET A 66 34.54 1.19 -16.88
C MET A 66 33.29 0.30 -16.74
N PRO A 67 33.09 -0.68 -17.64
CA PRO A 67 31.82 -1.41 -17.75
C PRO A 67 31.64 -2.56 -16.75
N GLN A 68 32.52 -2.76 -15.76
CA GLN A 68 32.56 -4.02 -15.02
C GLN A 68 32.09 -3.99 -13.55
N LEU A 69 31.89 -2.84 -12.88
CA LEU A 69 31.32 -2.80 -11.51
C LEU A 69 30.94 -1.37 -11.08
N ASP A 70 29.79 -1.19 -10.43
CA ASP A 70 29.40 0.12 -9.89
C ASP A 70 30.27 0.54 -8.68
N LEU A 71 30.61 1.84 -8.59
CA LEU A 71 31.26 2.44 -7.41
C LEU A 71 30.30 2.51 -6.23
N LEU A 72 30.81 2.27 -5.01
CA LEU A 72 30.03 2.28 -3.77
C LEU A 72 30.14 3.63 -3.04
N ILE A 73 29.02 4.29 -2.74
CA ILE A 73 28.98 5.47 -1.88
C ILE A 73 28.48 5.07 -0.49
N LEU A 74 29.28 5.30 0.56
CA LEU A 74 28.98 4.84 1.91
C LEU A 74 28.38 5.93 2.79
N GLY A 75 27.09 5.79 3.09
CA GLY A 75 26.40 6.65 4.03
C GLY A 75 26.13 8.07 3.51
N VAL A 76 25.56 8.89 4.38
CA VAL A 76 25.01 10.20 4.00
C VAL A 76 26.11 11.23 3.74
N HIS A 77 27.26 11.11 4.42
CA HIS A 77 28.39 12.04 4.26
C HIS A 77 29.02 11.91 2.87
N ASP A 78 29.36 10.69 2.45
CA ASP A 78 29.94 10.44 1.12
C ASP A 78 28.95 10.75 -0.01
N ARG A 79 27.63 10.62 0.25
CA ARG A 79 26.60 11.03 -0.71
C ARG A 79 26.55 12.54 -0.94
N ASN A 80 27.02 13.32 0.03
CA ASN A 80 27.14 14.78 -0.04
C ASN A 80 25.89 15.48 -0.64
N ARG A 81 24.75 15.30 0.02
CA ARG A 81 23.41 15.86 -0.32
C ARG A 81 22.84 15.46 -1.70
N ALA A 82 23.50 14.60 -2.47
CA ALA A 82 22.96 14.11 -3.74
C ALA A 82 21.72 13.21 -3.52
N LEU A 83 20.78 13.26 -4.46
CA LEU A 83 19.56 12.46 -4.45
C LEU A 83 19.55 11.44 -5.57
N HIS A 84 18.70 10.42 -5.40
CA HIS A 84 18.53 9.37 -6.38
C HIS A 84 18.15 9.93 -7.76
N GLY A 85 18.91 9.56 -8.79
CA GLY A 85 18.73 10.01 -10.16
C GLY A 85 19.60 11.20 -10.58
N ASP A 86 20.25 11.89 -9.63
CA ASP A 86 21.16 12.99 -9.95
C ASP A 86 22.39 12.54 -10.74
N VAL A 87 22.88 13.45 -11.57
CA VAL A 87 24.18 13.30 -12.23
C VAL A 87 25.24 13.93 -11.34
N VAL A 88 26.21 13.14 -10.89
CA VAL A 88 27.19 13.52 -9.87
C VAL A 88 28.63 13.33 -10.35
N VAL A 89 29.54 14.13 -9.78
CA VAL A 89 30.98 13.92 -9.88
C VAL A 89 31.45 13.25 -8.62
N VAL A 90 32.20 12.15 -8.76
CA VAL A 90 32.70 11.37 -7.63
C VAL A 90 34.23 11.32 -7.63
N ARG A 91 34.81 11.24 -6.44
CA ARG A 91 36.22 10.93 -6.22
C ARG A 91 36.33 9.53 -5.63
N ILE A 92 37.15 8.68 -6.25
CA ILE A 92 37.41 7.34 -5.72
C ILE A 92 38.27 7.47 -4.47
N LYS A 93 37.87 6.82 -3.38
CA LYS A 93 38.62 6.81 -2.12
C LYS A 93 39.84 5.89 -2.21
N ASP A 94 40.81 6.11 -1.33
CA ASP A 94 41.98 5.25 -1.20
C ASP A 94 41.59 3.79 -0.94
N ARG A 95 42.42 2.87 -1.41
CA ARG A 95 42.20 1.41 -1.33
C ARG A 95 41.88 0.91 0.09
N MET A 96 42.48 1.52 1.11
CA MET A 96 42.22 1.17 2.52
C MET A 96 40.77 1.40 2.93
N ASN A 97 40.06 2.30 2.26
CA ASN A 97 38.66 2.62 2.52
C ASN A 97 37.68 1.83 1.65
N TRP A 98 38.15 0.85 0.86
CA TRP A 98 37.28 0.00 0.04
C TRP A 98 36.61 -1.08 0.89
N VAL A 99 35.39 -1.47 0.51
CA VAL A 99 34.58 -2.43 1.28
C VAL A 99 34.90 -3.85 0.90
N ILE A 100 34.95 -4.72 1.91
CA ILE A 100 35.23 -6.14 1.73
C ILE A 100 33.97 -6.87 1.28
N ARG A 101 34.13 -7.67 0.23
CA ARG A 101 33.12 -8.62 -0.23
C ARG A 101 33.29 -9.91 0.55
N GLU A 102 32.58 -10.00 1.68
CA GLU A 102 32.75 -11.07 2.67
C GLU A 102 32.82 -12.47 2.04
N ASN A 103 31.92 -12.80 1.12
CA ASN A 103 31.91 -14.12 0.46
C ASN A 103 33.20 -14.42 -0.34
N LEU A 104 33.74 -13.42 -1.03
CA LEU A 104 34.97 -13.56 -1.84
C LEU A 104 36.22 -13.50 -0.94
N TYR A 105 36.17 -12.70 0.11
CA TYR A 105 37.22 -12.66 1.14
C TYR A 105 37.35 -14.00 1.85
N GLN A 106 36.24 -14.60 2.28
CA GLN A 106 36.23 -15.93 2.91
C GLN A 106 36.74 -17.01 1.95
N ALA A 107 36.35 -16.96 0.66
CA ALA A 107 36.87 -17.87 -0.35
C ALA A 107 38.38 -17.73 -0.60
N TRP A 108 38.89 -16.49 -0.56
CA TRP A 108 40.33 -16.21 -0.66
C TRP A 108 41.11 -16.71 0.56
N ARG A 109 40.65 -16.40 1.77
CA ARG A 109 41.23 -16.87 3.05
C ARG A 109 41.26 -18.40 3.14
N ALA A 110 40.26 -19.07 2.57
CA ALA A 110 40.17 -20.52 2.52
C ALA A 110 41.01 -21.17 1.39
N GLY A 111 41.75 -20.37 0.60
CA GLY A 111 42.58 -20.87 -0.50
C GLY A 111 41.81 -21.35 -1.73
N HIS A 112 40.50 -21.07 -1.81
CA HIS A 112 39.62 -21.50 -2.89
C HIS A 112 39.53 -20.49 -4.05
N LEU A 113 40.22 -19.35 -3.95
CA LEU A 113 40.24 -18.32 -4.98
C LEU A 113 41.52 -18.45 -5.83
N ASN A 114 41.42 -19.09 -7.00
CA ASN A 114 42.54 -19.17 -7.96
C ASN A 114 42.73 -17.82 -8.67
N VAL A 115 43.61 -16.98 -8.12
CA VAL A 115 43.97 -15.69 -8.73
C VAL A 115 45.24 -15.86 -9.52
N SER A 116 45.10 -16.15 -10.81
CA SER A 116 46.20 -16.02 -11.76
C SER A 116 45.81 -15.17 -12.99
N ARG A 117 46.43 -13.97 -13.01
CA ARG A 117 46.74 -13.01 -14.11
C ARG A 117 45.74 -11.95 -14.62
N GLU A 118 46.21 -10.70 -14.43
CA GLU A 118 46.33 -9.51 -15.31
C GLU A 118 45.11 -8.89 -16.04
N ASP A 119 44.66 -7.73 -15.53
CA ASP A 119 44.42 -6.42 -16.20
C ASP A 119 44.11 -6.33 -17.71
N ASN A 120 43.18 -7.13 -18.24
CA ASN A 120 42.64 -6.88 -19.60
C ASN A 120 41.10 -6.96 -19.75
N GLY A 121 40.34 -6.80 -18.66
CA GLY A 121 38.97 -6.30 -18.76
C GLY A 121 37.95 -7.19 -19.48
N GLN A 122 38.16 -8.50 -19.53
CA GLN A 122 37.12 -9.48 -19.93
C GLN A 122 36.49 -10.17 -18.70
N PRO A 123 35.17 -10.42 -18.69
CA PRO A 123 34.51 -11.04 -17.54
C PRO A 123 34.80 -12.54 -17.45
N ILE A 124 35.08 -13.01 -16.22
CA ILE A 124 35.20 -14.43 -15.90
C ILE A 124 33.82 -15.08 -16.02
N THR A 125 33.66 -15.97 -17.01
CA THR A 125 32.46 -16.78 -17.22
C THR A 125 32.62 -18.14 -16.56
N ILE A 126 31.64 -18.54 -15.74
CA ILE A 126 31.44 -19.95 -15.34
C ILE A 126 30.89 -20.69 -16.57
N PRO A 127 31.40 -21.88 -16.94
CA PRO A 127 30.98 -22.55 -18.18
C PRO A 127 29.56 -23.11 -18.08
N PRO A 128 28.75 -23.06 -19.16
CA PRO A 128 27.42 -23.68 -19.22
C PRO A 128 27.48 -25.14 -19.70
N VAL A 129 26.51 -25.96 -19.25
CA VAL A 129 26.19 -27.27 -19.86
C VAL A 129 25.38 -27.04 -21.15
N ALA A 130 25.73 -27.79 -22.19
CA ALA A 130 25.57 -27.45 -23.61
C ALA A 130 24.15 -27.53 -24.23
N ALA A 131 23.96 -26.83 -25.35
CA ALA A 131 22.97 -27.13 -26.40
C ALA A 131 23.51 -26.66 -27.80
N PRO A 132 22.99 -27.20 -28.93
CA PRO A 132 23.70 -27.29 -30.23
C PRO A 132 23.68 -26.04 -31.13
N LYS A 133 24.44 -26.15 -32.24
CA LYS A 133 25.00 -25.18 -33.21
C LYS A 133 24.04 -24.41 -34.15
N CYS A 134 24.62 -23.31 -34.71
CA CYS A 134 24.52 -22.59 -36.03
C CYS A 134 23.20 -22.60 -36.81
N ASP A 135 22.71 -21.54 -37.47
CA ASP A 135 23.35 -20.48 -38.26
C ASP A 135 22.40 -19.26 -38.45
N ASP A 136 22.91 -18.24 -39.17
CA ASP A 136 22.27 -17.09 -39.81
C ASP A 136 22.20 -15.76 -39.05
N MET A 137 23.10 -14.86 -39.48
CA MET A 137 23.01 -13.42 -39.31
C MET A 137 21.78 -12.87 -40.04
N VAL A 138 21.06 -11.96 -39.39
CA VAL A 138 20.24 -10.95 -40.05
C VAL A 138 20.53 -9.59 -39.44
N GLU A 139 21.10 -8.69 -40.24
CA GLU A 139 21.13 -7.25 -40.00
C GLU A 139 19.70 -6.70 -39.93
N ILE A 140 19.42 -5.83 -38.96
CA ILE A 140 18.28 -4.91 -39.07
C ILE A 140 18.81 -3.48 -39.04
N SER A 141 18.66 -2.84 -40.20
CA SER A 141 18.94 -1.43 -40.47
C SER A 141 18.03 -0.50 -39.67
N ILE A 142 18.58 0.66 -39.31
CA ILE A 142 17.83 1.78 -38.72
C ILE A 142 16.93 2.39 -39.81
N GLY A 143 15.62 2.24 -39.67
CA GLY A 143 14.64 2.93 -40.51
C GLY A 143 13.26 2.99 -39.86
N GLY A 144 12.77 4.19 -39.56
CA GLY A 144 11.37 4.38 -39.16
C GLY A 144 11.04 5.63 -38.33
N LEU A 145 11.44 6.84 -38.75
CA LEU A 145 10.74 8.07 -38.34
C LEU A 145 9.86 8.49 -39.52
N THR A 146 8.65 7.97 -39.59
CA THR A 146 7.64 8.31 -40.60
C THR A 146 6.68 9.38 -40.07
N ASP A 147 7.21 10.55 -39.73
CA ASP A 147 6.38 11.75 -39.57
C ASP A 147 6.53 12.61 -40.84
N PRO A 148 5.46 12.78 -41.66
CA PRO A 148 5.53 13.49 -42.93
C PRO A 148 5.92 14.97 -42.79
N LEU A 149 5.91 15.52 -41.57
CA LEU A 149 6.28 16.91 -41.27
C LEU A 149 7.79 17.15 -41.22
N ILE A 150 8.59 16.10 -40.99
CA ILE A 150 10.06 16.17 -40.86
C ILE A 150 10.72 15.77 -42.19
N ARG A 151 10.26 16.36 -43.30
CA ARG A 151 10.96 16.27 -44.59
C ARG A 151 11.83 17.52 -44.74
N ARG A 152 13.02 17.36 -45.32
CA ARG A 152 14.02 18.44 -45.48
C ARG A 152 13.43 19.71 -46.12
N ALA A 153 12.47 19.54 -47.04
CA ALA A 153 11.75 20.63 -47.70
C ALA A 153 10.87 21.49 -46.77
N ASN A 154 10.46 20.98 -45.60
CA ASN A 154 9.65 21.73 -44.64
C ASN A 154 10.50 22.52 -43.63
N LEU A 155 11.77 22.15 -43.45
CA LEU A 155 12.68 22.79 -42.48
C LEU A 155 13.11 24.19 -42.90
N ASP A 156 12.91 24.57 -44.17
CA ASP A 156 13.22 25.92 -44.68
C ASP A 156 12.06 26.91 -44.46
N GLN A 157 10.91 26.47 -43.92
CA GLN A 157 9.83 27.38 -43.55
C GLN A 157 10.13 28.09 -42.22
N THR A 158 10.21 29.42 -42.25
CA THR A 158 10.33 30.25 -41.04
C THR A 158 8.97 30.37 -40.35
N VAL A 159 8.86 29.88 -39.11
CA VAL A 159 7.67 30.06 -38.28
C VAL A 159 7.77 31.41 -37.57
N PRO A 160 6.94 32.42 -37.90
CA PRO A 160 7.00 33.72 -37.23
C PRO A 160 6.53 33.62 -35.77
N PRO A 161 7.05 34.46 -34.87
CA PRO A 161 6.68 34.42 -33.46
C PRO A 161 5.21 34.82 -33.27
N SER A 162 4.44 34.01 -32.55
CA SER A 162 3.07 34.33 -32.14
C SER A 162 3.10 35.32 -30.98
N GLU A 163 2.34 36.42 -31.06
CA GLU A 163 2.25 37.44 -30.00
C GLU A 163 1.82 36.85 -28.64
N ASP A 164 1.04 35.77 -28.66
CA ASP A 164 0.49 35.10 -27.47
C ASP A 164 1.40 33.98 -26.93
N ARG A 165 2.54 33.72 -27.58
CA ARG A 165 3.46 32.59 -27.32
C ARG A 165 2.80 31.20 -27.42
N LYS A 166 1.71 31.06 -28.17
CA LYS A 166 1.04 29.77 -28.42
C LYS A 166 1.33 29.31 -29.84
N TYR A 167 1.94 28.14 -29.98
CA TYR A 167 2.24 27.53 -31.27
C TYR A 167 1.45 26.24 -31.43
N GLY A 168 0.88 26.04 -32.62
CA GLY A 168 0.27 24.76 -32.97
C GLY A 168 1.31 23.63 -32.97
N ARG A 169 0.86 22.38 -32.81
CA ARG A 169 1.74 21.19 -32.73
C ARG A 169 2.74 21.12 -33.90
N GLN A 170 2.31 21.45 -35.11
CA GLN A 170 3.15 21.44 -36.32
C GLN A 170 4.23 22.53 -36.30
N ALA A 171 3.91 23.72 -35.80
CA ALA A 171 4.86 24.83 -35.61
C ALA A 171 5.91 24.49 -34.53
N MET A 172 5.49 23.85 -33.42
CA MET A 172 6.40 23.41 -32.36
C MET A 172 7.39 22.34 -32.82
N VAL A 173 6.93 21.40 -33.67
CA VAL A 173 7.80 20.36 -34.22
C VAL A 173 8.84 20.95 -35.18
N LEU A 174 8.45 21.92 -36.01
CA LEU A 174 9.38 22.63 -36.91
C LEU A 174 10.42 23.47 -36.14
N ILE A 175 9.97 24.25 -35.14
CA ILE A 175 10.85 25.04 -34.28
C ILE A 175 11.83 24.12 -33.53
N GLY A 176 11.35 23.00 -32.97
CA GLY A 176 12.18 22.03 -32.27
C GLY A 176 13.22 21.36 -33.18
N ALA A 177 12.85 21.03 -34.42
CA ALA A 177 13.76 20.44 -35.39
C ALA A 177 14.83 21.44 -35.87
N GLN A 178 14.47 22.70 -36.13
CA GLN A 178 15.42 23.77 -36.48
C GLN A 178 16.40 24.05 -35.33
N LEU A 179 15.91 24.09 -34.08
CA LEU A 179 16.75 24.28 -32.89
C LEU A 179 17.75 23.13 -32.69
N GLU A 180 17.34 21.88 -32.92
CA GLU A 180 18.23 20.73 -32.77
C GLU A 180 19.28 20.66 -33.90
N ILE A 181 18.95 21.10 -35.11
CA ILE A 181 19.93 21.26 -36.20
C ILE A 181 20.94 22.35 -35.85
N ALA A 182 20.48 23.54 -35.44
CA ALA A 182 21.34 24.63 -35.00
C ALA A 182 22.20 24.25 -33.79
N ARG A 183 21.67 23.44 -32.85
CA ARG A 183 22.43 22.90 -31.71
C ARG A 183 23.55 21.97 -32.16
N ARG A 184 23.31 21.11 -33.17
CA ARG A 184 24.31 20.19 -33.72
C ARG A 184 25.38 20.93 -34.52
N GLU A 185 25.01 21.97 -35.26
CA GLU A 185 25.94 22.85 -35.97
C GLU A 185 26.82 23.63 -34.98
N CYS A 186 26.24 24.18 -33.91
CA CYS A 186 26.98 24.80 -32.79
C CYS A 186 27.85 23.82 -32.01
N MET A 187 27.50 22.52 -31.94
CA MET A 187 28.36 21.51 -31.30
C MET A 187 29.54 21.07 -32.20
N SER A 188 29.46 21.32 -33.50
CA SER A 188 30.54 21.00 -34.45
C SER A 188 31.58 22.11 -34.60
N VAL A 189 31.28 23.34 -34.13
CA VAL A 189 32.14 24.51 -34.28
C VAL A 189 32.30 25.23 -32.94
N GLN A 190 33.56 25.31 -32.48
CA GLN A 190 34.13 26.10 -31.36
C GLN A 190 34.08 25.48 -29.96
N GLY A 191 35.19 24.89 -29.51
CA GLY A 191 36.22 25.62 -28.77
C GLY A 191 36.67 26.97 -29.35
N SER A 192 36.11 28.07 -28.83
CA SER A 192 36.73 29.40 -28.64
C SER A 192 35.64 30.42 -28.25
N ALA A 193 35.94 31.29 -27.29
CA ALA A 193 35.01 32.25 -26.69
C ALA A 193 34.65 33.46 -27.58
N LEU A 194 33.36 33.88 -27.58
CA LEU A 194 32.80 35.25 -27.36
C LEU A 194 31.29 35.31 -27.76
N PRO A 195 30.53 36.36 -27.38
CA PRO A 195 29.16 36.26 -26.83
C PRO A 195 28.07 36.84 -27.75
N MET A 196 26.80 36.47 -27.52
CA MET A 196 25.60 37.04 -28.19
C MET A 196 24.37 36.95 -27.25
N PRO A 197 23.28 37.72 -27.44
CA PRO A 197 22.97 38.94 -26.66
C PRO A 197 21.65 38.87 -25.86
N HIS A 198 21.50 39.74 -24.86
CA HIS A 198 20.25 39.93 -24.12
C HIS A 198 19.43 41.10 -24.70
N PRO A 199 18.13 40.92 -25.04
CA PRO A 199 17.18 42.02 -25.17
C PRO A 199 16.61 42.38 -23.78
N GLY A 200 16.79 43.64 -23.37
CA GLY A 200 16.40 44.15 -22.07
C GLY A 200 14.94 44.61 -21.97
N LEU A 201 14.50 44.81 -20.72
CA LEU A 201 13.38 45.64 -20.26
C LEU A 201 13.73 46.17 -18.83
N PRO A 202 13.06 47.23 -18.34
CA PRO A 202 13.70 48.46 -17.85
C PRO A 202 14.01 48.52 -16.35
N SER A 203 14.97 49.37 -16.01
CA SER A 203 15.35 49.77 -14.65
C SER A 203 14.27 50.61 -13.97
N LEU A 204 13.94 50.27 -12.73
CA LEU A 204 13.29 51.17 -11.78
C LEU A 204 14.38 51.88 -10.97
N ASP A 205 14.45 53.20 -11.15
CA ASP A 205 15.27 54.11 -10.36
C ASP A 205 14.82 54.09 -8.89
N VAL A 206 15.76 53.80 -7.98
CA VAL A 206 15.63 54.17 -6.57
C VAL A 206 16.66 55.23 -6.27
N GLN A 207 16.13 56.43 -6.13
CA GLN A 207 16.79 57.67 -5.75
C GLN A 207 17.48 57.51 -4.39
N ARG A 208 18.77 57.86 -4.34
CA ARG A 208 19.50 58.06 -3.08
C ARG A 208 18.93 59.27 -2.37
N THR A 209 18.54 59.10 -1.11
CA THR A 209 18.53 60.20 -0.14
C THR A 209 19.48 59.83 0.98
N VAL A 210 20.60 60.55 1.01
CA VAL A 210 21.52 60.63 2.12
C VAL A 210 20.86 61.54 3.14
N ASP A 211 20.77 61.11 4.40
CA ASP A 211 20.85 62.06 5.50
C ASP A 211 21.70 61.48 6.64
N SER A 212 22.66 62.31 6.99
CA SER A 212 23.69 62.20 8.01
C SER A 212 23.13 62.08 9.42
N LEU A 213 23.85 61.38 10.31
CA LEU A 213 24.30 61.94 11.59
C LEU A 213 25.44 61.09 12.16
N SER A 214 26.53 61.79 12.46
CA SER A 214 27.83 61.33 12.94
C SER A 214 27.92 61.28 14.48
N ILE A 215 29.05 60.72 14.96
CA ILE A 215 29.64 60.72 16.33
C ILE A 215 29.42 59.38 17.07
N GLY A 216 30.44 58.66 17.55
CA GLY A 216 31.86 58.98 17.69
C GLY A 216 32.75 57.74 17.92
N ARG A 217 34.06 57.97 17.76
CA ARG A 217 35.17 57.04 18.01
C ARG A 217 35.56 57.01 19.50
N LEU A 218 35.98 55.83 19.96
CA LEU A 218 37.07 55.55 20.92
C LEU A 218 37.36 54.04 20.70
N GLY A 219 38.56 53.49 20.53
CA GLY A 219 39.89 53.86 20.99
C GLY A 219 40.48 52.64 21.71
N ASP A 220 41.40 51.93 21.06
CA ASP A 220 42.43 51.01 21.55
C ASP A 220 42.08 49.81 22.46
N LEU A 221 42.47 48.59 22.03
CA LEU A 221 43.54 47.83 22.70
C LEU A 221 43.94 46.54 21.94
N THR A 222 45.25 46.37 21.95
CA THR A 222 46.17 45.46 21.29
C THR A 222 46.02 43.96 21.60
N THR A 223 46.35 43.15 20.58
CA THR A 223 47.09 41.87 20.59
C THR A 223 47.60 41.35 21.93
N LEU A 224 47.30 40.08 22.25
CA LEU A 224 48.23 39.16 22.94
C LEU A 224 47.96 37.70 22.52
N THR A 225 48.94 37.15 21.81
CA THR A 225 49.27 35.73 21.69
C THR A 225 49.90 35.21 22.99
N SER A 226 49.57 34.01 23.44
CA SER A 226 50.53 33.16 24.16
C SER A 226 50.10 31.70 24.32
N THR A 227 50.99 30.86 23.79
CA THR A 227 51.26 29.44 23.97
C THR A 227 51.53 28.98 25.41
N GLN A 228 51.38 27.65 25.61
CA GLN A 228 51.96 26.76 26.65
C GLN A 228 51.31 26.87 28.05
N ILE A 229 50.93 25.76 28.69
CA ILE A 229 51.83 24.83 29.39
C ILE A 229 51.31 23.39 29.33
N ALA A 230 52.19 22.48 28.91
CA ALA A 230 52.13 21.05 29.16
C ALA A 230 52.97 20.71 30.40
N ARG A 231 52.49 19.80 31.26
CA ARG A 231 53.36 19.01 32.15
C ARG A 231 52.94 17.53 32.13
N LYS A 232 53.93 16.71 31.80
CA LYS A 232 53.97 15.24 31.85
C LYS A 232 53.80 14.73 33.29
N ASN A 233 53.21 13.55 33.42
CA ASN A 233 53.79 12.46 34.20
C ASN A 233 53.55 11.14 33.47
N GLY A 234 54.63 10.35 33.33
CA GLY A 234 54.67 9.11 32.57
C GLY A 234 54.18 7.91 33.37
N GLY A 235 53.52 6.99 32.66
CA GLY A 235 53.18 5.64 33.11
C GLY A 235 52.90 4.78 31.89
N ILE A 236 53.63 3.68 31.77
CA ILE A 236 53.59 2.69 30.68
C ILE A 236 52.17 2.12 30.51
N PRO A 237 51.56 2.06 29.30
CA PRO A 237 50.26 1.41 29.15
C PRO A 237 50.43 -0.10 29.07
N LYS A 238 49.87 -0.81 30.06
CA LYS A 238 49.62 -2.26 30.01
C LYS A 238 48.47 -2.57 29.04
N ARG A 239 48.66 -3.63 28.26
CA ARG A 239 47.66 -4.31 27.42
C ARG A 239 46.36 -4.61 28.17
N GLY A 240 45.24 -4.40 27.49
CA GLY A 240 43.99 -5.14 27.69
C GLY A 240 42.86 -4.37 28.37
N GLN A 241 42.03 -3.67 27.57
CA GLN A 241 40.59 -3.53 27.81
C GLN A 241 39.93 -2.95 26.55
N ILE A 242 39.16 -3.79 25.85
CA ILE A 242 38.26 -3.36 24.78
C ILE A 242 37.07 -2.70 25.48
N SER A 243 36.96 -1.38 25.38
CA SER A 243 35.74 -0.66 25.72
C SER A 243 34.68 -0.96 24.65
N ALA A 244 33.75 -1.86 24.96
CA ALA A 244 32.60 -2.14 24.10
C ALA A 244 31.51 -1.09 24.32
N SER A 245 31.59 0.03 23.59
CA SER A 245 30.47 0.96 23.39
C SER A 245 30.54 1.70 22.05
N GLY A 246 31.18 1.11 21.04
CA GLY A 246 31.14 1.58 19.66
C GLY A 246 30.08 0.82 18.85
N LYS A 247 29.10 1.54 18.28
CA LYS A 247 28.20 1.00 17.26
C LYS A 247 29.06 0.38 16.14
N ARG A 248 28.94 -0.92 15.89
CA ARG A 248 29.62 -1.58 14.77
C ARG A 248 28.98 -1.13 13.46
N SER A 249 29.76 -0.58 12.54
CA SER A 249 29.34 -0.39 11.15
C SER A 249 28.96 -1.75 10.53
N VAL A 250 27.95 -1.77 9.67
CA VAL A 250 27.44 -2.98 9.00
C VAL A 250 28.45 -3.54 8.00
N TYR A 251 29.42 -2.74 7.57
CA TYR A 251 30.43 -3.11 6.57
C TYR A 251 31.84 -2.98 7.14
N ARG A 252 32.73 -3.90 6.71
CA ARG A 252 34.16 -3.81 7.01
C ARG A 252 34.90 -3.22 5.82
N THR A 253 35.68 -2.18 6.08
CA THR A 253 36.66 -1.64 5.14
C THR A 253 37.97 -2.40 5.25
N LEU A 254 38.84 -2.26 4.26
CA LEU A 254 40.16 -2.89 4.30
C LEU A 254 40.99 -2.45 5.52
N SER A 255 40.87 -1.18 5.95
CA SER A 255 41.51 -0.67 7.17
C SER A 255 41.01 -1.31 8.47
N ASP A 256 39.83 -1.92 8.48
CA ASP A 256 39.29 -2.62 9.65
C ASP A 256 39.84 -4.05 9.78
N MET A 257 40.63 -4.51 8.80
CA MET A 257 41.20 -5.85 8.77
C MET A 257 42.57 -5.92 9.42
N PRO A 258 42.97 -7.10 9.92
CA PRO A 258 44.35 -7.33 10.36
C PRO A 258 45.34 -6.98 9.24
N ASP A 259 46.48 -6.39 9.61
CA ASP A 259 47.53 -5.96 8.67
C ASP A 259 47.99 -7.07 7.72
N GLU A 260 47.94 -8.32 8.18
CA GLU A 260 48.26 -9.53 7.41
C GLU A 260 47.34 -9.74 6.20
N ASP A 261 46.10 -9.25 6.28
CA ASP A 261 45.07 -9.42 5.25
C ASP A 261 44.97 -8.20 4.30
N TRP A 262 45.83 -7.18 4.46
CA TRP A 262 45.83 -5.98 3.59
C TRP A 262 46.23 -6.30 2.13
N GLY A 263 46.88 -7.44 1.91
CA GLY A 263 47.23 -7.99 0.60
C GLY A 263 46.09 -8.70 -0.14
N VAL A 264 44.85 -8.66 0.37
CA VAL A 264 43.69 -9.28 -0.29
C VAL A 264 43.52 -8.79 -1.74
N PRO A 265 43.24 -9.66 -2.73
CA PRO A 265 43.01 -9.26 -4.12
C PRO A 265 41.87 -8.26 -4.31
N ASP A 266 42.01 -7.35 -5.27
CA ASP A 266 41.00 -6.32 -5.55
C ASP A 266 39.63 -6.88 -5.96
N VAL A 267 39.56 -8.13 -6.46
CA VAL A 267 38.29 -8.83 -6.72
C VAL A 267 37.46 -9.06 -5.45
N CYS A 268 38.11 -9.17 -4.29
CA CYS A 268 37.47 -9.27 -2.99
C CYS A 268 37.09 -7.90 -2.41
N LEU A 269 37.44 -6.81 -3.08
CA LEU A 269 37.17 -5.45 -2.66
C LEU A 269 36.15 -4.79 -3.59
N GLN A 270 35.36 -3.87 -3.03
CA GLN A 270 34.51 -2.99 -3.79
C GLN A 270 34.97 -1.56 -3.61
N LYS A 271 35.32 -0.90 -4.73
CA LYS A 271 35.77 0.49 -4.74
C LYS A 271 34.70 1.40 -4.13
N THR A 272 35.12 2.23 -3.18
CA THR A 272 34.27 3.25 -2.56
C THR A 272 34.60 4.63 -3.12
N ALA A 273 33.63 5.54 -3.11
CA ALA A 273 33.79 6.89 -3.61
C ALA A 273 32.98 7.90 -2.78
N GLU A 274 33.34 9.17 -2.90
CA GLU A 274 32.63 10.32 -2.33
C GLU A 274 32.13 11.25 -3.43
N VAL A 275 30.93 11.81 -3.25
CA VAL A 275 30.33 12.78 -4.16
C VAL A 275 30.94 14.15 -3.89
N MET A 276 31.61 14.69 -4.91
CA MET A 276 32.29 15.98 -4.85
C MET A 276 31.44 17.13 -5.38
N TYR A 277 30.49 16.84 -6.28
CA TYR A 277 29.65 17.84 -6.93
C TYR A 277 28.40 17.21 -7.57
N ILE A 278 27.27 17.94 -7.60
CA ILE A 278 26.06 17.55 -8.34
C ILE A 278 26.03 18.33 -9.65
N MET A 279 26.26 17.67 -10.77
CA MET A 279 26.28 18.32 -12.09
C MET A 279 24.87 18.64 -12.60
N GLU A 280 23.94 17.70 -12.45
CA GLU A 280 22.58 17.87 -12.94
C GLU A 280 21.58 17.35 -11.90
N MET A 281 20.68 18.22 -11.48
CA MET A 281 19.60 17.91 -10.54
C MET A 281 18.42 17.28 -11.30
N LYS A 282 18.51 15.99 -11.62
CA LYS A 282 17.42 15.29 -12.34
C LYS A 282 16.26 14.86 -11.45
N ASN A 283 16.50 14.64 -10.15
CA ASN A 283 15.42 14.39 -9.21
C ASN A 283 14.54 15.64 -9.05
N CYS A 284 13.22 15.49 -9.00
CA CYS A 284 12.28 16.61 -8.97
C CYS A 284 12.28 17.42 -7.65
N ARG A 285 12.98 16.92 -6.61
CA ARG A 285 13.05 17.54 -5.26
C ARG A 285 11.70 17.69 -4.57
N ALA A 286 10.70 16.97 -5.06
CA ALA A 286 9.40 16.83 -4.43
C ALA A 286 9.29 15.44 -3.78
N ALA A 287 8.79 15.41 -2.55
CA ALA A 287 8.54 14.17 -1.82
C ALA A 287 7.17 14.22 -1.16
N MET A 288 6.50 13.07 -1.13
CA MET A 288 5.32 12.84 -0.31
C MET A 288 5.75 12.12 0.96
N GLY A 289 5.09 12.39 2.09
CA GLY A 289 5.55 11.93 3.38
C GLY A 289 4.65 12.36 4.54
N GLN A 290 5.03 11.95 5.74
CA GLN A 290 4.33 12.29 6.98
C GLN A 290 5.04 13.44 7.69
N LEU A 291 4.28 14.43 8.14
CA LEU A 291 4.80 15.48 9.00
C LEU A 291 4.68 15.05 10.47
N LYS A 292 5.73 15.24 11.26
CA LYS A 292 5.77 14.94 12.70
C LYS A 292 6.20 16.16 13.49
N MET A 293 5.67 16.33 14.69
CA MET A 293 6.24 17.29 15.64
C MET A 293 7.60 16.78 16.12
N MET A 294 8.54 17.68 16.33
CA MET A 294 9.82 17.32 16.92
C MET A 294 9.61 16.86 18.38
N THR A 295 10.21 15.73 18.74
CA THR A 295 10.07 15.11 20.07
C THR A 295 10.95 15.77 21.14
N ASP A 296 11.87 16.64 20.73
CA ASP A 296 12.84 17.34 21.58
C ASP A 296 12.27 18.61 22.25
N GLY A 297 10.98 18.88 22.07
CA GLY A 297 10.32 20.07 22.61
C GLY A 297 10.53 21.35 21.79
N ASN A 298 11.27 21.29 20.68
CA ASN A 298 11.46 22.43 19.78
C ASN A 298 10.21 22.64 18.91
N ARG A 299 9.35 23.59 19.30
CA ARG A 299 8.10 23.89 18.60
C ARG A 299 8.28 24.67 17.30
N ASN A 300 9.49 25.11 16.98
CA ASN A 300 9.75 25.95 15.81
C ASN A 300 9.84 25.13 14.51
N TRP A 301 10.00 23.81 14.60
CA TRP A 301 10.19 22.92 13.46
C TRP A 301 9.29 21.69 13.54
N ALA A 302 8.84 21.22 12.39
CA ALA A 302 8.24 19.92 12.20
C ALA A 302 9.10 19.06 11.27
N LEU A 303 9.20 17.77 11.56
CA LEU A 303 9.96 16.81 10.78
C LEU A 303 9.06 16.17 9.72
N PHE A 304 9.25 16.54 8.46
CA PHE A 304 8.69 15.82 7.33
C PHE A 304 9.51 14.56 7.05
N SER A 305 8.85 13.41 7.07
CA SER A 305 9.42 12.10 6.79
C SER A 305 8.85 11.57 5.48
N PRO A 306 9.59 11.63 4.36
CA PRO A 306 9.15 11.09 3.08
C PRO A 306 8.74 9.62 3.15
N THR A 307 7.71 9.25 2.39
CA THR A 307 7.31 7.85 2.14
C THR A 307 8.39 7.12 1.34
N ASP A 308 9.02 7.81 0.39
CA ASP A 308 10.18 7.30 -0.32
C ASP A 308 11.42 7.37 0.59
N SER A 309 11.88 6.22 1.08
CA SER A 309 13.05 6.13 1.97
C SER A 309 14.35 6.63 1.32
N ARG A 310 14.38 6.80 -0.01
CA ARG A 310 15.52 7.37 -0.75
C ARG A 310 15.62 8.89 -0.53
N MET A 311 14.52 9.55 -0.18
CA MET A 311 14.47 10.97 0.11
C MET A 311 14.82 11.24 1.59
N PRO A 312 15.64 12.26 1.88
CA PRO A 312 15.97 12.61 3.26
C PRO A 312 14.75 13.18 3.99
N ARG A 313 14.71 13.02 5.32
CA ARG A 313 13.76 13.76 6.16
C ARG A 313 14.06 15.25 6.07
N MET A 314 13.02 16.07 6.08
CA MET A 314 13.12 17.52 5.91
C MET A 314 12.56 18.22 7.15
N LEU A 315 13.20 19.30 7.58
CA LEU A 315 12.67 20.18 8.61
C LEU A 315 11.82 21.26 7.96
N ILE A 316 10.56 21.36 8.39
CA ILE A 316 9.59 22.35 7.94
C ILE A 316 9.38 23.35 9.08
N PRO A 317 9.54 24.67 8.85
CA PRO A 317 9.24 25.67 9.88
C PRO A 317 7.79 25.54 10.33
N ALA A 318 7.55 25.52 11.64
CA ALA A 318 6.22 25.33 12.21
C ALA A 318 5.23 26.45 11.83
N GLU A 319 5.74 27.66 11.55
CA GLU A 319 4.97 28.81 11.07
C GLU A 319 4.32 28.58 9.69
N GLN A 320 4.86 27.65 8.88
CA GLN A 320 4.30 27.28 7.57
C GLN A 320 3.18 26.24 7.70
N LEU A 321 2.91 25.74 8.91
CA LEU A 321 1.87 24.75 9.14
C LEU A 321 0.53 25.45 9.39
N PRO A 322 -0.57 24.96 8.78
CA PRO A 322 -1.90 25.42 9.13
C PRO A 322 -2.16 25.34 10.64
N SER A 323 -2.86 26.33 11.20
CA SER A 323 -3.26 26.29 12.61
C SER A 323 -4.11 25.04 12.91
N GLY A 324 -3.69 24.25 13.91
CA GLY A 324 -4.32 22.98 14.24
C GLY A 324 -4.08 21.86 13.20
N PHE A 325 -3.01 21.95 12.40
CA PHE A 325 -2.67 20.94 11.38
C PHE A 325 -2.63 19.51 11.95
N PHE A 326 -2.00 19.35 13.12
CA PHE A 326 -1.88 18.10 13.85
C PHE A 326 -3.19 17.69 14.55
N GLU A 327 -4.13 18.61 14.73
CA GLU A 327 -5.39 18.35 15.43
C GLU A 327 -6.53 17.99 14.46
N LYS A 328 -6.34 18.19 13.15
CA LYS A 328 -7.34 17.98 12.10
C LYS A 328 -7.08 16.67 11.35
N PRO A 329 -7.87 15.61 11.56
CA PRO A 329 -7.75 14.34 10.83
C PRO A 329 -7.93 14.49 9.31
N GLN A 330 -8.58 15.57 8.89
CA GLN A 330 -8.84 15.90 7.49
C GLN A 330 -7.55 16.17 6.71
N SER A 331 -6.58 16.88 7.29
CA SER A 331 -5.30 17.16 6.65
C SER A 331 -4.47 15.89 6.45
N GLU A 332 -4.46 15.00 7.45
CA GLU A 332 -3.81 13.68 7.34
C GLU A 332 -4.50 12.81 6.26
N THR A 333 -5.83 12.89 6.18
CA THR A 333 -6.61 12.19 5.16
C THR A 333 -6.29 12.68 3.74
N GLU A 334 -6.20 13.99 3.51
CA GLU A 334 -5.87 14.55 2.20
C GLU A 334 -4.45 14.17 1.75
N GLY A 335 -3.48 14.24 2.66
CA GLY A 335 -2.12 13.78 2.40
C GLY A 335 -2.06 12.29 2.03
N LEU A 336 -2.83 11.45 2.74
CA LEU A 336 -2.95 10.03 2.47
C LEU A 336 -3.54 9.73 1.08
N LEU A 337 -4.60 10.44 0.71
CA LEU A 337 -5.26 10.30 -0.59
C LEU A 337 -4.35 10.70 -1.75
N PHE A 338 -3.68 11.84 -1.62
CA PHE A 338 -2.72 12.32 -2.60
C PHE A 338 -1.53 11.37 -2.74
N ALA A 339 -0.98 10.89 -1.62
CA ALA A 339 0.16 9.96 -1.59
C ALA A 339 -0.09 8.64 -2.33
N ASN A 340 -1.35 8.21 -2.40
CA ASN A 340 -1.77 6.98 -3.07
C ASN A 340 -2.39 7.23 -4.46
N ASN A 341 -2.22 8.43 -5.03
CA ASN A 341 -2.75 8.81 -6.33
C ASN A 341 -4.27 8.55 -6.46
N ILE A 342 -5.02 8.90 -5.41
CA ILE A 342 -6.49 8.85 -5.41
C ILE A 342 -7.01 10.17 -5.96
N ASP A 343 -7.81 10.08 -7.02
CA ASP A 343 -8.45 11.26 -7.62
C ASP A 343 -9.64 11.71 -6.77
N THR A 344 -9.47 12.84 -6.09
CA THR A 344 -10.46 13.47 -5.20
C THR A 344 -11.24 14.59 -5.86
N ARG A 345 -10.97 14.92 -7.14
CA ARG A 345 -11.62 16.04 -7.83
C ARG A 345 -13.13 15.83 -7.92
N GLU A 346 -13.89 16.91 -7.93
CA GLU A 346 -15.32 16.80 -8.26
C GLU A 346 -15.50 16.39 -9.74
N PHE A 347 -16.63 15.76 -10.04
CA PHE A 347 -16.94 15.36 -11.41
C PHE A 347 -17.06 16.60 -12.30
N SER A 348 -16.34 16.59 -13.42
CA SER A 348 -16.33 17.72 -14.35
C SER A 348 -17.68 17.90 -15.07
N VAL A 349 -17.95 19.09 -15.58
CA VAL A 349 -19.16 19.38 -16.36
C VAL A 349 -19.32 18.42 -17.56
N PRO A 350 -18.28 18.12 -18.38
CA PRO A 350 -18.40 17.11 -19.44
C PRO A 350 -18.83 15.73 -18.96
N VAL A 351 -18.34 15.29 -17.79
CA VAL A 351 -18.74 14.01 -17.18
C VAL A 351 -20.20 14.06 -16.75
N MET A 352 -20.63 15.15 -16.11
CA MET A 352 -22.03 15.33 -15.71
C MET A 352 -22.97 15.42 -16.92
N ASN A 353 -22.53 16.01 -18.03
CA ASN A 353 -23.30 16.09 -19.28
C ASN A 353 -23.47 14.74 -19.99
N CYS A 354 -22.70 13.71 -19.63
CA CYS A 354 -22.92 12.35 -20.12
C CYS A 354 -24.12 11.68 -19.44
N LEU A 355 -24.56 12.21 -18.30
CA LEU A 355 -25.72 11.69 -17.61
C LEU A 355 -26.98 12.18 -18.34
N PRO A 356 -27.96 11.30 -18.58
CA PRO A 356 -29.24 11.74 -19.15
C PRO A 356 -29.93 12.76 -18.23
N ILE A 357 -29.54 12.82 -16.95
CA ILE A 357 -30.16 13.63 -15.92
C ILE A 357 -29.10 14.18 -14.96
N ILE A 358 -29.17 15.50 -14.73
CA ILE A 358 -28.32 16.22 -13.78
C ILE A 358 -29.00 16.28 -12.39
N GLU A 359 -30.34 16.15 -12.32
CA GLU A 359 -31.12 16.18 -11.07
C GLU A 359 -32.07 14.97 -10.92
N SER A 360 -31.90 14.20 -9.84
CA SER A 360 -32.63 12.97 -9.50
C SER A 360 -34.17 12.99 -9.67
N LYS A 361 -34.80 14.15 -9.46
CA LYS A 361 -36.27 14.26 -9.36
C LYS A 361 -37.02 14.03 -10.67
N GLN A 362 -36.33 13.92 -11.81
CA GLN A 362 -36.96 13.89 -13.13
C GLN A 362 -36.81 12.55 -13.88
N TRP A 363 -36.12 11.55 -13.32
CA TRP A 363 -35.90 10.30 -14.07
C TRP A 363 -37.07 9.33 -13.98
N THR A 364 -37.53 8.88 -15.14
CA THR A 364 -38.44 7.75 -15.30
C THR A 364 -37.86 6.77 -16.30
N ILE A 365 -38.30 5.51 -16.23
CA ILE A 365 -37.87 4.48 -17.17
C ILE A 365 -38.58 4.71 -18.51
N ASP A 366 -37.81 4.76 -19.60
CA ASP A 366 -38.36 4.84 -20.95
C ASP A 366 -39.31 3.66 -21.25
N GLU A 367 -40.43 3.92 -21.92
CA GLU A 367 -41.41 2.88 -22.29
C GLU A 367 -40.82 1.71 -23.07
N LYS A 368 -39.78 1.97 -23.87
CA LYS A 368 -39.06 0.95 -24.66
C LYS A 368 -38.42 -0.12 -23.76
N GLU A 369 -37.95 0.25 -22.57
CA GLU A 369 -37.29 -0.69 -21.65
C GLU A 369 -38.29 -1.72 -21.11
N PHE A 370 -39.57 -1.34 -20.91
CA PHE A 370 -40.62 -2.26 -20.45
C PHE A 370 -40.98 -3.33 -21.49
N LYS A 371 -40.77 -3.08 -22.78
CA LYS A 371 -41.03 -4.05 -23.86
C LYS A 371 -39.93 -5.09 -23.98
N TYR A 372 -38.71 -4.71 -23.63
CA TYR A 372 -37.51 -5.49 -23.87
C TYR A 372 -37.02 -6.25 -22.62
N ARG A 373 -37.18 -5.66 -21.43
CA ARG A 373 -36.76 -6.27 -20.17
C ARG A 373 -37.83 -7.18 -19.60
N ARG A 374 -37.43 -8.24 -18.91
CA ARG A 374 -38.37 -9.06 -18.13
C ARG A 374 -38.87 -8.25 -16.94
N ASP A 375 -40.18 -8.05 -16.87
CA ASP A 375 -40.82 -7.32 -15.78
C ASP A 375 -40.96 -8.21 -14.53
N LEU A 376 -40.22 -7.85 -13.49
CA LEU A 376 -40.22 -8.51 -12.17
C LEU A 376 -40.76 -7.57 -11.08
N ARG A 377 -41.46 -6.49 -11.45
CA ARG A 377 -42.02 -5.54 -10.47
C ARG A 377 -43.11 -6.14 -9.59
N HIS A 378 -43.68 -7.28 -9.98
CA HIS A 378 -44.64 -8.03 -9.18
C HIS A 378 -43.94 -8.93 -8.16
N THR A 379 -42.75 -9.45 -8.47
CA THR A 379 -41.92 -10.28 -7.59
C THR A 379 -41.56 -9.54 -6.30
N VAL A 380 -41.61 -10.24 -5.17
CA VAL A 380 -41.21 -9.70 -3.86
C VAL A 380 -39.68 -9.63 -3.80
N THR A 381 -39.14 -8.47 -4.18
CA THR A 381 -37.71 -8.17 -4.11
C THR A 381 -37.41 -7.30 -2.89
N PHE A 382 -36.26 -7.49 -2.26
CA PHE A 382 -35.81 -6.66 -1.13
C PHE A 382 -34.28 -6.53 -1.11
N THR A 383 -33.79 -5.46 -0.50
CA THR A 383 -32.36 -5.22 -0.32
C THR A 383 -31.94 -5.53 1.12
N ILE A 384 -30.70 -6.02 1.31
CA ILE A 384 -30.11 -6.25 2.64
C ILE A 384 -28.76 -5.56 2.67
N SER A 385 -28.61 -4.50 3.45
CA SER A 385 -27.43 -3.64 3.40
C SER A 385 -26.97 -3.18 4.80
N ALA A 386 -25.88 -2.40 4.86
CA ALA A 386 -25.49 -1.74 6.11
C ALA A 386 -26.55 -0.70 6.51
N LYS A 387 -26.67 -0.46 7.83
CA LYS A 387 -27.58 0.58 8.35
C LYS A 387 -27.25 1.93 7.71
N ASN A 388 -28.29 2.65 7.25
CA ASN A 388 -28.20 3.94 6.54
C ASN A 388 -27.48 3.89 5.18
N ALA A 389 -27.32 2.73 4.54
CA ALA A 389 -26.78 2.64 3.18
C ALA A 389 -27.70 3.38 2.19
N ARG A 390 -27.09 4.21 1.33
CA ARG A 390 -27.78 4.91 0.24
C ARG A 390 -27.53 4.28 -1.13
N GLU A 391 -26.42 3.55 -1.25
CA GLU A 391 -26.01 2.84 -2.46
C GLU A 391 -26.52 1.40 -2.38
N LEU A 392 -27.71 1.14 -2.90
CA LEU A 392 -28.36 -0.17 -2.89
C LEU A 392 -28.21 -0.79 -4.29
N GLU A 393 -27.14 -1.56 -4.49
CA GLU A 393 -26.78 -2.11 -5.80
C GLU A 393 -27.24 -3.56 -6.04
N ASP A 394 -27.65 -4.25 -4.99
CA ASP A 394 -28.10 -5.63 -5.05
C ASP A 394 -29.43 -5.84 -4.29
N ALA A 395 -30.30 -6.65 -4.89
CA ALA A 395 -31.57 -7.09 -4.31
C ALA A 395 -31.72 -8.60 -4.48
N LEU A 396 -32.45 -9.22 -3.56
CA LEU A 396 -32.75 -10.66 -3.57
C LEU A 396 -34.25 -10.89 -3.73
N SER A 397 -34.60 -12.00 -4.38
CA SER A 397 -35.95 -12.56 -4.40
C SER A 397 -35.89 -14.08 -4.25
N ILE A 398 -36.99 -14.65 -3.74
CA ILE A 398 -37.20 -16.09 -3.68
C ILE A 398 -38.69 -16.39 -3.76
N ASP A 399 -39.06 -17.33 -4.63
CA ASP A 399 -40.42 -17.84 -4.75
C ASP A 399 -40.39 -19.38 -4.74
N GLU A 400 -41.37 -19.98 -4.09
CA GLU A 400 -41.56 -21.44 -4.15
C GLU A 400 -42.14 -21.82 -5.50
N ILE A 401 -41.62 -22.91 -6.08
CA ILE A 401 -42.10 -23.43 -7.37
C ILE A 401 -42.43 -24.91 -7.25
N ASP A 402 -43.51 -25.32 -7.91
CA ASP A 402 -43.99 -26.72 -7.88
C ASP A 402 -43.02 -27.69 -8.57
N THR A 403 -42.26 -27.19 -9.56
CA THR A 403 -41.33 -28.01 -10.35
C THR A 403 -40.07 -27.20 -10.70
N CYS A 404 -38.94 -27.56 -10.10
CA CYS A 404 -37.63 -26.95 -10.39
C CYS A 404 -36.91 -27.62 -11.58
N ASP A 405 -37.24 -28.87 -11.89
CA ASP A 405 -36.59 -29.73 -12.89
C ASP A 405 -37.48 -30.12 -14.09
N GLY A 406 -38.74 -29.64 -14.10
CA GLY A 406 -39.73 -30.03 -15.11
C GLY A 406 -40.32 -31.43 -14.89
N LYS A 407 -39.98 -32.12 -13.80
CA LYS A 407 -40.42 -33.49 -13.47
C LYS A 407 -41.27 -33.57 -12.21
N GLY A 408 -41.64 -32.43 -11.62
CA GLY A 408 -42.51 -32.36 -10.44
C GLY A 408 -41.76 -32.29 -9.11
N THR A 409 -40.45 -32.01 -9.14
CA THR A 409 -39.66 -31.82 -7.91
C THR A 409 -39.88 -30.39 -7.40
N PRO A 410 -40.47 -30.18 -6.20
CA PRO A 410 -40.69 -28.84 -5.67
C PRO A 410 -39.38 -28.19 -5.25
N GLY A 411 -39.27 -26.89 -5.46
CA GLY A 411 -38.04 -26.14 -5.20
C GLY A 411 -38.28 -24.64 -5.07
N PHE A 412 -37.25 -23.86 -5.40
CA PHE A 412 -37.27 -22.40 -5.33
C PHE A 412 -36.78 -21.78 -6.65
N GLU A 413 -37.44 -20.70 -7.09
CA GLU A 413 -36.85 -19.75 -8.04
C GLU A 413 -36.24 -18.60 -7.23
N ILE A 414 -34.95 -18.33 -7.43
CA ILE A 414 -34.17 -17.34 -6.67
C ILE A 414 -33.60 -16.33 -7.64
N GLY A 415 -33.70 -15.05 -7.30
CA GLY A 415 -33.10 -13.97 -8.08
C GLY A 415 -32.05 -13.19 -7.29
N VAL A 416 -30.89 -12.99 -7.90
CA VAL A 416 -29.94 -11.91 -7.56
C VAL A 416 -30.09 -10.83 -8.62
N HIS A 417 -30.59 -9.67 -8.22
CA HIS A 417 -30.79 -8.53 -9.10
C HIS A 417 -29.71 -7.50 -8.80
N VAL A 418 -28.95 -7.08 -9.81
CA VAL A 418 -27.86 -6.10 -9.66
C VAL A 418 -28.20 -4.84 -10.45
N ALA A 419 -27.88 -3.66 -9.92
CA ALA A 419 -28.15 -2.39 -10.61
C ALA A 419 -27.53 -2.37 -12.02
N ASP A 420 -28.32 -2.05 -13.05
CA ASP A 420 -27.85 -2.05 -14.45
C ASP A 420 -27.12 -0.74 -14.80
N VAL A 421 -25.94 -0.56 -14.22
CA VAL A 421 -25.08 0.62 -14.46
C VAL A 421 -24.63 0.70 -15.91
N SER A 422 -24.52 -0.44 -16.61
CA SER A 422 -24.14 -0.50 -18.02
C SER A 422 -25.13 0.19 -18.95
N HIS A 423 -26.39 0.38 -18.50
CA HIS A 423 -27.39 1.16 -19.22
C HIS A 423 -27.11 2.67 -19.19
N PHE A 424 -26.49 3.17 -18.12
CA PHE A 424 -26.23 4.61 -17.93
C PHE A 424 -24.80 5.03 -18.27
N VAL A 425 -23.84 4.11 -18.11
CA VAL A 425 -22.42 4.37 -18.37
C VAL A 425 -22.02 3.70 -19.68
N PHE A 426 -22.20 4.43 -20.79
CA PHE A 426 -21.84 3.97 -22.13
C PHE A 426 -20.33 3.96 -22.34
N GLU A 427 -19.84 2.93 -23.01
CA GLU A 427 -18.42 2.76 -23.32
C GLU A 427 -17.86 3.93 -24.15
N ASN A 428 -16.63 4.33 -23.85
CA ASN A 428 -15.90 5.43 -24.52
C ASN A 428 -16.51 6.84 -24.35
N THR A 429 -17.39 7.04 -23.37
CA THR A 429 -17.82 8.39 -22.94
C THR A 429 -16.86 9.01 -21.93
N GLU A 430 -16.98 10.31 -21.66
CA GLU A 430 -16.20 10.98 -20.61
C GLU A 430 -16.46 10.37 -19.23
N LEU A 431 -17.73 10.01 -18.94
CA LEU A 431 -18.09 9.32 -17.70
C LEU A 431 -17.43 7.94 -17.59
N ASP A 432 -17.42 7.16 -18.66
CA ASP A 432 -16.75 5.86 -18.70
C ASP A 432 -15.23 6.00 -18.49
N THR A 433 -14.61 6.97 -19.16
CA THR A 433 -13.17 7.26 -19.01
C THR A 433 -12.84 7.67 -17.58
N TRP A 434 -13.71 8.47 -16.95
CA TRP A 434 -13.57 8.87 -15.55
C TRP A 434 -13.74 7.68 -14.59
N ALA A 435 -14.76 6.85 -14.81
CA ALA A 435 -15.02 5.64 -14.04
C ALA A 435 -13.86 4.64 -14.17
N ALA A 436 -13.30 4.45 -15.38
CA ALA A 436 -12.12 3.63 -15.64
C ALA A 436 -10.89 4.19 -14.91
N SER A 437 -10.67 5.51 -14.98
CA SER A 437 -9.55 6.18 -14.29
C SER A 437 -9.60 5.98 -12.78
N ARG A 438 -10.77 6.10 -12.16
CA ARG A 438 -10.97 5.84 -10.71
C ARG A 438 -10.95 4.36 -10.37
N ALA A 439 -11.48 3.50 -11.25
CA ALA A 439 -11.64 2.06 -11.17
C ALA A 439 -12.46 1.50 -9.98
N CYS A 440 -12.46 2.16 -8.81
CA CYS A 440 -13.26 1.78 -7.66
C CYS A 440 -13.50 2.95 -6.70
N THR A 441 -14.59 2.87 -5.92
CA THR A 441 -14.87 3.78 -4.82
C THR A 441 -13.89 3.56 -3.66
N VAL A 442 -13.34 4.64 -3.10
CA VAL A 442 -12.41 4.59 -1.96
C VAL A 442 -13.15 4.94 -0.67
N ASN A 443 -13.27 3.97 0.24
CA ASN A 443 -13.96 4.15 1.52
C ASN A 443 -12.95 4.50 2.61
N LEU A 444 -13.13 5.66 3.23
CA LEU A 444 -12.44 6.07 4.45
C LEU A 444 -13.43 5.93 5.63
N VAL A 445 -12.93 6.10 6.86
CA VAL A 445 -13.78 5.97 8.05
C VAL A 445 -14.92 6.99 8.07
N HIS A 446 -14.66 8.25 7.68
CA HIS A 446 -15.61 9.36 7.79
C HIS A 446 -16.23 9.81 6.46
N LYS A 447 -15.69 9.36 5.32
CA LYS A 447 -16.19 9.74 3.99
C LYS A 447 -15.87 8.67 2.95
N SER A 448 -16.55 8.74 1.81
CA SER A 448 -16.28 7.90 0.65
C SER A 448 -16.05 8.77 -0.59
N ILE A 449 -15.08 8.37 -1.42
CA ILE A 449 -14.78 9.01 -2.70
C ILE A 449 -15.36 8.13 -3.80
N PRO A 450 -16.48 8.54 -4.42
CA PRO A 450 -17.25 7.68 -5.29
C PRO A 450 -16.58 7.53 -6.65
N MET A 451 -16.71 6.34 -7.24
CA MET A 451 -16.29 6.06 -8.62
C MET A 451 -17.17 6.79 -9.64
N LEU A 452 -18.48 6.85 -9.35
CA LEU A 452 -19.52 7.43 -10.21
C LEU A 452 -20.22 8.62 -9.51
N PRO A 453 -20.85 9.53 -10.26
CA PRO A 453 -21.63 10.63 -9.68
C PRO A 453 -22.73 10.13 -8.74
N ARG A 454 -22.94 10.84 -7.62
CA ARG A 454 -23.94 10.46 -6.59
C ARG A 454 -25.36 10.37 -7.12
N VAL A 455 -25.72 11.13 -8.14
CA VAL A 455 -27.04 11.02 -8.79
C VAL A 455 -27.28 9.62 -9.38
N LEU A 456 -26.22 8.95 -9.87
CA LEU A 456 -26.32 7.55 -10.29
C LEU A 456 -26.35 6.61 -9.09
N THR A 457 -25.40 6.77 -8.15
CA THR A 457 -25.19 5.77 -7.10
C THR A 457 -26.20 5.80 -5.95
N GLU A 458 -26.73 6.99 -5.62
CA GLU A 458 -27.65 7.19 -4.49
C GLU A 458 -29.11 7.37 -4.92
N ASP A 459 -29.40 7.48 -6.23
CA ASP A 459 -30.78 7.62 -6.69
C ASP A 459 -31.13 6.78 -7.93
N VAL A 460 -30.59 7.11 -9.11
CA VAL A 460 -31.08 6.56 -10.39
C VAL A 460 -30.88 5.04 -10.48
N CYS A 461 -29.70 4.55 -10.08
CA CYS A 461 -29.39 3.12 -10.10
C CYS A 461 -29.71 2.42 -8.77
N SER A 462 -29.77 3.16 -7.67
CA SER A 462 -30.00 2.61 -6.33
C SER A 462 -31.42 2.01 -6.22
N PHE A 463 -31.53 0.81 -5.67
CA PHE A 463 -32.79 0.09 -5.43
C PHE A 463 -33.61 0.65 -4.27
N ILE A 464 -33.93 1.94 -4.37
CA ILE A 464 -34.81 2.64 -3.44
C ILE A 464 -36.17 1.92 -3.38
N PRO A 465 -36.66 1.56 -2.18
CA PRO A 465 -37.96 0.90 -2.03
C PRO A 465 -39.11 1.67 -2.69
N GLY A 466 -40.07 0.94 -3.26
CA GLY A 466 -41.25 1.50 -3.94
C GLY A 466 -41.01 2.06 -5.34
N LYS A 467 -39.75 2.28 -5.77
CA LYS A 467 -39.42 2.81 -7.10
C LYS A 467 -39.07 1.70 -8.10
N ASP A 468 -39.46 1.91 -9.36
CA ASP A 468 -39.03 1.04 -10.46
C ASP A 468 -37.57 1.29 -10.80
N ARG A 469 -36.79 0.21 -10.94
CA ARG A 469 -35.36 0.26 -11.23
C ARG A 469 -34.94 -0.79 -12.25
N LEU A 470 -33.99 -0.39 -13.11
CA LEU A 470 -33.38 -1.26 -14.10
C LEU A 470 -32.33 -2.14 -13.42
N ALA A 471 -32.43 -3.44 -13.65
CA ALA A 471 -31.51 -4.42 -13.08
C ALA A 471 -30.98 -5.37 -14.16
N PHE A 472 -29.83 -5.95 -13.86
CA PHE A 472 -29.27 -7.11 -14.54
C PHE A 472 -29.34 -8.28 -13.56
N SER A 473 -30.18 -9.26 -13.87
CA SER A 473 -30.51 -10.35 -12.95
C SER A 473 -29.83 -11.65 -13.34
N VAL A 474 -29.43 -12.39 -12.31
CA VAL A 474 -29.09 -13.81 -12.37
C VAL A 474 -30.16 -14.54 -11.57
N MET A 475 -30.84 -15.50 -12.21
CA MET A 475 -31.91 -16.27 -11.58
C MET A 475 -31.59 -17.75 -11.66
N TRP A 476 -32.01 -18.50 -10.65
CA TRP A 476 -31.82 -19.95 -10.60
C TRP A 476 -33.09 -20.65 -10.20
N LYS A 477 -33.30 -21.85 -10.73
CA LYS A 477 -34.17 -22.84 -10.11
C LYS A 477 -33.30 -23.77 -9.28
N MET A 478 -33.63 -23.89 -7.99
CA MET A 478 -32.91 -24.74 -7.06
C MET A 478 -33.85 -25.76 -6.43
N ASP A 479 -33.33 -26.96 -6.19
CA ASP A 479 -34.00 -27.92 -5.33
C ASP A 479 -33.98 -27.44 -3.87
N LYS A 480 -34.64 -28.17 -2.97
CA LYS A 480 -34.61 -27.86 -1.54
C LYS A 480 -33.20 -27.99 -0.96
N ASP A 481 -32.31 -28.80 -1.53
CA ASP A 481 -30.95 -28.98 -1.05
C ASP A 481 -29.97 -27.87 -1.51
N GLY A 482 -30.45 -26.91 -2.28
CA GLY A 482 -29.66 -25.78 -2.78
C GLY A 482 -28.78 -26.13 -3.98
N SER A 483 -29.09 -27.24 -4.67
CA SER A 483 -28.48 -27.57 -5.96
C SER A 483 -29.09 -26.72 -7.05
N VAL A 484 -28.26 -26.10 -7.88
CA VAL A 484 -28.71 -25.34 -9.05
C VAL A 484 -29.12 -26.32 -10.15
N ILE A 485 -30.38 -26.25 -10.59
CA ILE A 485 -30.95 -27.11 -11.63
C ILE A 485 -30.98 -26.38 -12.98
N ASP A 486 -31.33 -25.10 -12.95
CA ASP A 486 -31.41 -24.24 -14.13
C ASP A 486 -30.93 -22.83 -13.78
N GLU A 487 -30.37 -22.13 -14.76
CA GLU A 487 -29.86 -20.77 -14.61
C GLU A 487 -30.33 -19.87 -15.76
N TRP A 488 -30.70 -18.64 -15.41
CA TRP A 488 -31.15 -17.63 -16.36
C TRP A 488 -30.46 -16.30 -16.08
N PHE A 489 -30.04 -15.62 -17.16
CA PHE A 489 -29.43 -14.30 -17.10
C PHE A 489 -30.22 -13.35 -17.98
N GLY A 490 -30.43 -12.12 -17.53
CA GLY A 490 -31.06 -11.12 -18.38
C GLY A 490 -31.30 -9.77 -17.72
N ARG A 491 -31.65 -8.80 -18.55
CA ARG A 491 -32.06 -7.46 -18.10
C ARG A 491 -33.51 -7.49 -17.62
N THR A 492 -33.74 -6.91 -16.45
CA THR A 492 -35.04 -6.91 -15.77
C THR A 492 -35.41 -5.51 -15.28
N ILE A 493 -36.67 -5.36 -14.90
CA ILE A 493 -37.17 -4.21 -14.13
C ILE A 493 -37.70 -4.75 -12.81
N ILE A 494 -37.23 -4.20 -11.70
CA ILE A 494 -37.65 -4.59 -10.35
C ILE A 494 -38.26 -3.41 -9.60
N ARG A 495 -39.02 -3.72 -8.56
CA ARG A 495 -39.50 -2.76 -7.55
C ARG A 495 -39.26 -3.33 -6.17
N SER A 496 -38.20 -2.87 -5.51
CA SER A 496 -37.85 -3.29 -4.16
C SER A 496 -38.99 -2.95 -3.20
N ARG A 497 -39.39 -3.90 -2.37
CA ARG A 497 -40.50 -3.77 -1.41
C ARG A 497 -40.05 -3.13 -0.11
N ILE A 498 -38.81 -3.38 0.30
CA ILE A 498 -38.26 -2.91 1.58
C ILE A 498 -36.72 -2.85 1.48
N GLN A 499 -36.13 -1.93 2.24
CA GLN A 499 -34.69 -1.90 2.51
C GLN A 499 -34.42 -2.47 3.90
N LEU A 500 -33.97 -3.71 4.00
CA LEU A 500 -33.56 -4.30 5.27
C LEU A 500 -32.09 -3.96 5.56
N ASP A 501 -31.76 -3.85 6.85
CA ASP A 501 -30.38 -3.84 7.30
C ASP A 501 -29.98 -5.22 7.85
N TYR A 502 -28.69 -5.44 8.04
CA TYR A 502 -28.18 -6.70 8.57
C TYR A 502 -28.72 -7.04 9.96
N SER A 503 -29.08 -6.05 10.79
CA SER A 503 -29.69 -6.29 12.11
C SER A 503 -31.13 -6.78 12.02
N HIS A 504 -31.94 -6.24 11.12
CA HIS A 504 -33.31 -6.74 10.88
C HIS A 504 -33.29 -8.22 10.48
N VAL A 505 -32.42 -8.58 9.54
CA VAL A 505 -32.26 -9.96 9.08
C VAL A 505 -31.69 -10.87 10.16
N GLN A 506 -30.75 -10.36 10.96
CA GLN A 506 -30.21 -11.14 12.07
C GLN A 506 -31.29 -11.40 13.14
N GLY A 507 -32.13 -10.42 13.43
CA GLY A 507 -33.29 -10.58 14.33
C GLY A 507 -34.27 -11.65 13.84
N PHE A 508 -34.55 -11.71 12.53
CA PHE A 508 -35.36 -12.80 11.96
C PHE A 508 -34.77 -14.19 12.20
N ILE A 509 -33.43 -14.30 12.16
CA ILE A 509 -32.71 -15.58 12.31
C ILE A 509 -32.63 -16.01 13.78
N GLU A 510 -32.35 -15.08 14.68
CA GLU A 510 -32.14 -15.37 16.11
C GLU A 510 -33.45 -15.50 16.89
N GLU A 511 -34.50 -14.79 16.49
CA GLU A 511 -35.79 -14.75 17.18
C GLU A 511 -36.96 -15.12 16.22
N PRO A 512 -37.03 -16.36 15.70
CA PRO A 512 -38.01 -16.75 14.67
C PRO A 512 -39.47 -16.66 15.14
N GLU A 513 -39.71 -16.84 16.44
CA GLU A 513 -41.04 -16.81 17.06
C GLU A 513 -41.45 -15.41 17.57
N LYS A 514 -40.56 -14.40 17.44
CA LYS A 514 -40.87 -13.04 17.89
C LYS A 514 -42.07 -12.50 17.13
N ILE A 515 -42.99 -11.88 17.87
CA ILE A 515 -44.08 -11.09 17.29
C ILE A 515 -43.43 -9.87 16.63
N LEU A 516 -43.66 -9.72 15.33
CA LEU A 516 -43.12 -8.60 14.56
C LEU A 516 -44.00 -7.37 14.79
N VAL A 517 -43.37 -6.26 15.15
CA VAL A 517 -43.98 -4.94 15.28
C VAL A 517 -43.55 -4.16 14.04
N GLU A 518 -44.49 -3.71 13.21
CA GLU A 518 -44.16 -3.12 11.89
C GLU A 518 -43.36 -1.81 12.04
N GLU A 519 -43.57 -1.06 13.11
CA GLU A 519 -42.88 0.19 13.42
C GLU A 519 -41.37 0.02 13.65
N ASP A 520 -40.91 -1.20 13.97
CA ASP A 520 -39.48 -1.50 14.13
C ASP A 520 -38.76 -1.69 12.79
N TYR A 521 -39.49 -1.73 11.67
CA TYR A 521 -38.96 -2.01 10.35
C TYR A 521 -39.17 -0.84 9.38
N PRO A 522 -38.33 -0.73 8.33
CA PRO A 522 -38.52 0.26 7.29
C PRO A 522 -39.85 0.08 6.54
N GLU A 523 -40.32 1.16 5.92
CA GLU A 523 -41.57 1.18 5.16
C GLU A 523 -41.61 0.06 4.11
N ILE A 524 -42.74 -0.66 4.08
CA ILE A 524 -43.01 -1.74 3.12
C ILE A 524 -43.88 -1.17 2.00
N HIS A 525 -43.42 -1.34 0.76
CA HIS A 525 -44.12 -0.86 -0.43
C HIS A 525 -44.82 -2.00 -1.18
N GLY A 526 -46.10 -1.79 -1.51
CA GLY A 526 -46.93 -2.78 -2.18
C GLY A 526 -47.71 -3.67 -1.20
N HIS A 527 -48.52 -4.58 -1.72
CA HIS A 527 -49.40 -5.44 -0.91
C HIS A 527 -48.65 -6.68 -0.38
N VAL A 528 -47.54 -6.47 0.34
CA VAL A 528 -46.71 -7.53 0.93
C VAL A 528 -46.66 -7.34 2.44
N SER A 529 -46.83 -8.41 3.20
CA SER A 529 -46.78 -8.36 4.67
C SER A 529 -45.37 -8.61 5.21
N LEU A 530 -45.03 -8.02 6.35
CA LEU A 530 -43.75 -8.28 7.02
C LEU A 530 -43.51 -9.77 7.35
N PRO A 531 -44.52 -10.57 7.79
CA PRO A 531 -44.37 -12.02 7.95
C PRO A 531 -43.99 -12.75 6.67
N GLU A 532 -44.50 -12.31 5.51
CA GLU A 532 -44.12 -12.88 4.21
C GLU A 532 -42.67 -12.57 3.86
N ILE A 533 -42.22 -11.33 4.08
CA ILE A 533 -40.81 -10.93 3.90
C ILE A 533 -39.91 -11.77 4.80
N ARG A 534 -40.27 -11.92 6.08
CA ARG A 534 -39.53 -12.78 7.03
C ARG A 534 -39.44 -14.21 6.50
N ARG A 535 -40.55 -14.81 6.05
CA ARG A 535 -40.56 -16.18 5.50
C ARG A 535 -39.58 -16.31 4.33
N LYS A 536 -39.61 -15.38 3.37
CA LYS A 536 -38.69 -15.36 2.22
C LYS A 536 -37.22 -15.22 2.64
N VAL A 537 -36.92 -14.33 3.59
CA VAL A 537 -35.56 -14.19 4.14
C VAL A 537 -35.09 -15.48 4.81
N MET A 538 -35.95 -16.16 5.57
CA MET A 538 -35.60 -17.43 6.22
C MET A 538 -35.37 -18.57 5.22
N GLN A 539 -36.09 -18.58 4.09
CA GLN A 539 -35.83 -19.52 2.99
C GLN A 539 -34.48 -19.26 2.33
N LEU A 540 -34.14 -17.99 2.06
CA LEU A 540 -32.80 -17.61 1.58
C LEU A 540 -31.72 -18.00 2.60
N HIS A 541 -31.95 -17.78 3.89
CA HIS A 541 -31.02 -18.16 4.95
C HIS A 541 -30.74 -19.67 4.95
N MET A 542 -31.80 -20.48 4.88
CA MET A 542 -31.70 -21.94 4.79
C MET A 542 -30.83 -22.37 3.60
N LEU A 543 -31.09 -21.83 2.42
CA LEU A 543 -30.32 -22.17 1.21
C LEU A 543 -28.89 -21.66 1.26
N ALA A 544 -28.65 -20.44 1.77
CA ALA A 544 -27.30 -19.91 1.95
C ALA A 544 -26.46 -20.79 2.89
N ARG A 545 -27.04 -21.35 3.96
CA ARG A 545 -26.34 -22.31 4.83
C ARG A 545 -25.95 -23.58 4.08
N ARG A 546 -26.82 -24.10 3.21
CA ARG A 546 -26.53 -25.27 2.37
C ARG A 546 -25.43 -24.96 1.34
N LEU A 547 -25.54 -23.86 0.60
CA LEU A 547 -24.51 -23.39 -0.34
C LEU A 547 -23.14 -23.25 0.33
N ARG A 548 -23.10 -22.64 1.53
CA ARG A 548 -21.87 -22.50 2.31
C ARG A 548 -21.29 -23.85 2.72
N SER A 549 -22.13 -24.77 3.20
CA SER A 549 -21.70 -26.11 3.61
C SER A 549 -21.07 -26.85 2.43
N THR A 550 -21.72 -26.82 1.26
CA THR A 550 -21.18 -27.39 0.02
C THR A 550 -19.86 -26.73 -0.38
N ARG A 551 -19.78 -25.40 -0.33
CA ARG A 551 -18.55 -24.66 -0.67
C ARG A 551 -17.38 -24.99 0.27
N VAL A 552 -17.64 -25.14 1.58
CA VAL A 552 -16.62 -25.57 2.56
C VAL A 552 -16.20 -27.02 2.31
N LYS A 553 -17.15 -27.93 2.05
CA LYS A 553 -16.85 -29.32 1.66
C LYS A 553 -16.00 -29.40 0.39
N ASN A 554 -16.27 -28.50 -0.56
CA ASN A 554 -15.50 -28.35 -1.78
C ASN A 554 -14.14 -27.66 -1.56
N GLY A 555 -13.72 -27.38 -0.32
CA GLY A 555 -12.37 -26.92 -0.01
C GLY A 555 -12.15 -25.41 -0.08
N ALA A 556 -13.21 -24.61 0.07
CA ALA A 556 -13.06 -23.17 0.19
C ALA A 556 -12.40 -22.79 1.53
N LEU A 557 -11.34 -22.00 1.43
CA LEU A 557 -10.54 -21.52 2.53
C LEU A 557 -11.10 -20.19 3.07
N ARG A 558 -11.32 -20.14 4.38
CA ARG A 558 -11.71 -18.91 5.09
C ARG A 558 -10.58 -18.45 5.99
N ILE A 559 -9.93 -17.36 5.58
CA ILE A 559 -8.99 -16.59 6.40
C ILE A 559 -9.54 -15.18 6.46
N GLU A 560 -10.13 -14.82 7.58
CA GLU A 560 -10.74 -13.51 7.79
C GLU A 560 -10.00 -12.80 8.93
N GLN A 561 -9.71 -11.52 8.73
CA GLN A 561 -9.17 -10.65 9.78
C GLN A 561 -10.30 -9.76 10.29
N PRO A 562 -10.36 -9.49 11.61
CA PRO A 562 -11.31 -8.55 12.14
C PRO A 562 -11.12 -7.17 11.48
N LYS A 563 -12.21 -6.60 10.99
CA LYS A 563 -12.22 -5.23 10.45
C LYS A 563 -12.69 -4.27 11.53
N LEU A 564 -12.13 -3.07 11.60
CA LEU A 564 -12.59 -2.06 12.54
C LEU A 564 -13.84 -1.34 12.00
N VAL A 565 -14.81 -1.13 12.87
CA VAL A 565 -16.02 -0.33 12.61
C VAL A 565 -16.09 0.77 13.65
N PHE A 566 -16.19 2.02 13.17
CA PHE A 566 -16.18 3.22 13.99
C PHE A 566 -17.60 3.80 14.11
N THR A 567 -17.96 4.22 15.31
CA THR A 567 -19.13 5.08 15.53
C THR A 567 -18.62 6.51 15.56
N LEU A 568 -19.13 7.37 14.67
CA LEU A 568 -18.69 8.76 14.56
C LEU A 568 -19.74 9.71 15.14
N ASN A 569 -19.28 10.82 15.70
CA ASN A 569 -20.15 11.94 16.02
C ASN A 569 -20.70 12.56 14.72
N ALA A 570 -22.01 12.79 14.66
CA ALA A 570 -22.69 13.22 13.44
C ALA A 570 -22.22 14.59 12.94
N GLU A 571 -21.92 15.52 13.86
CA GLU A 571 -21.52 16.89 13.57
C GLU A 571 -20.00 17.00 13.34
N THR A 572 -19.21 16.55 14.33
CA THR A 572 -17.76 16.75 14.30
C THR A 572 -17.02 15.72 13.44
N LYS A 573 -17.69 14.62 13.06
CA LYS A 573 -17.10 13.44 12.38
C LYS A 573 -15.95 12.77 13.14
N MET A 574 -15.73 13.15 14.41
CA MET A 574 -14.76 12.52 15.28
C MET A 574 -15.25 11.14 15.73
N PRO A 575 -14.37 10.14 15.86
CA PRO A 575 -14.78 8.83 16.33
C PRO A 575 -15.11 8.87 17.81
N ILE A 576 -16.24 8.28 18.20
CA ILE A 576 -16.70 8.11 19.59
C ILE A 576 -16.24 6.76 20.12
N SER A 577 -16.45 5.71 19.33
CA SER A 577 -16.13 4.34 19.71
C SER A 577 -15.68 3.51 18.52
N VAL A 578 -14.99 2.41 18.79
CA VAL A 578 -14.54 1.44 17.80
C VAL A 578 -14.82 0.02 18.29
N LYS A 579 -15.27 -0.83 17.37
CA LYS A 579 -15.45 -2.27 17.59
C LYS A 579 -14.89 -3.06 16.42
N ALA A 580 -14.55 -4.32 16.66
CA ALA A 580 -14.32 -5.27 15.57
C ALA A 580 -15.67 -5.62 14.92
N GLU A 581 -15.68 -5.74 13.60
CA GLU A 581 -16.81 -6.22 12.82
C GLU A 581 -17.01 -7.72 13.09
N GLU A 582 -18.20 -8.07 13.53
CA GLU A 582 -18.60 -9.46 13.71
C GLU A 582 -19.39 -9.92 12.49
N LEU A 583 -18.89 -10.95 11.80
CA LEU A 583 -19.55 -11.48 10.62
C LEU A 583 -20.74 -12.38 11.03
N GLN A 584 -21.91 -11.76 11.13
CA GLN A 584 -23.17 -12.43 11.48
C GLN A 584 -23.74 -13.29 10.34
N GLU A 585 -24.76 -14.11 10.64
CA GLU A 585 -25.41 -14.99 9.66
C GLU A 585 -26.13 -14.21 8.54
N SER A 586 -26.64 -13.01 8.83
CA SER A 586 -27.20 -12.09 7.84
C SER A 586 -26.19 -11.68 6.75
N HIS A 587 -24.97 -11.29 7.13
CA HIS A 587 -23.89 -10.98 6.19
C HIS A 587 -23.53 -12.18 5.33
N LYS A 588 -23.43 -13.34 5.98
CA LYS A 588 -23.07 -14.59 5.33
C LYS A 588 -24.17 -15.07 4.37
N LEU A 589 -25.45 -14.77 4.61
CA LEU A 589 -26.56 -15.05 3.69
C LEU A 589 -26.33 -14.35 2.35
N VAL A 590 -26.18 -13.02 2.37
CA VAL A 590 -25.97 -12.22 1.15
C VAL A 590 -24.71 -12.67 0.41
N LYS A 591 -23.63 -12.93 1.15
CA LYS A 591 -22.33 -13.35 0.59
C LYS A 591 -22.42 -14.61 -0.27
N GLU A 592 -23.20 -15.63 0.10
CA GLU A 592 -23.28 -16.87 -0.69
C GLU A 592 -23.98 -16.66 -2.05
N PHE A 593 -25.08 -15.90 -2.08
CA PHE A 593 -25.78 -15.60 -3.33
C PHE A 593 -24.95 -14.70 -4.25
N MET A 594 -24.25 -13.71 -3.69
CA MET A 594 -23.32 -12.88 -4.46
C MET A 594 -22.16 -13.71 -5.02
N LEU A 595 -21.60 -14.65 -4.25
CA LEU A 595 -20.56 -15.55 -4.74
C LEU A 595 -21.07 -16.42 -5.89
N LEU A 596 -22.28 -17.00 -5.75
CA LEU A 596 -22.89 -17.81 -6.80
C LEU A 596 -23.12 -17.01 -8.08
N ALA A 597 -23.69 -15.80 -7.99
CA ALA A 597 -23.87 -14.90 -9.14
C ALA A 597 -22.55 -14.63 -9.86
N ASN A 598 -21.50 -14.31 -9.10
CA ASN A 598 -20.17 -14.02 -9.65
C ASN A 598 -19.54 -15.24 -10.35
N VAL A 599 -19.74 -16.46 -9.84
CA VAL A 599 -19.25 -17.70 -10.47
C VAL A 599 -20.03 -18.00 -11.75
N CYS A 600 -21.36 -17.98 -11.71
CA CYS A 600 -22.22 -18.23 -12.87
C CYS A 600 -21.94 -17.23 -14.00
N VAL A 601 -21.82 -15.94 -13.69
CA VAL A 601 -21.49 -14.92 -14.69
C VAL A 601 -20.09 -15.14 -15.26
N ALA A 602 -19.09 -15.49 -14.43
CA ALA A 602 -17.74 -15.80 -14.92
C ALA A 602 -17.75 -16.95 -15.94
N THR A 603 -18.46 -18.03 -15.65
CA THR A 603 -18.64 -19.16 -16.58
C THR A 603 -19.35 -18.74 -17.86
N LYS A 604 -20.40 -17.90 -17.75
CA LYS A 604 -21.16 -17.43 -18.91
C LYS A 604 -20.33 -16.55 -19.85
N ILE A 605 -19.55 -15.61 -19.31
CA ILE A 605 -18.72 -14.72 -20.14
C ILE A 605 -17.50 -15.45 -20.71
N GLU A 606 -16.90 -16.39 -19.98
CA GLU A 606 -15.74 -17.15 -20.45
C GLU A 606 -16.11 -18.12 -21.57
N SER A 607 -17.24 -18.83 -21.43
CA SER A 607 -17.73 -19.72 -22.49
C SER A 607 -18.07 -18.98 -23.80
N HIS A 608 -18.55 -17.74 -23.72
CA HIS A 608 -18.90 -16.94 -24.90
C HIS A 608 -17.70 -16.16 -25.46
N PHE A 609 -16.78 -15.70 -24.60
CA PHE A 609 -15.62 -14.88 -24.96
C PHE A 609 -14.32 -15.46 -24.36
N PRO A 610 -13.87 -16.65 -24.77
CA PRO A 610 -12.78 -17.38 -24.09
C PRO A 610 -11.43 -16.63 -24.11
N ARG A 611 -11.23 -15.74 -25.08
CA ARG A 611 -10.01 -14.92 -25.18
C ARG A 611 -10.11 -13.57 -24.47
N THR A 612 -11.30 -13.01 -24.31
CA THR A 612 -11.48 -11.63 -23.83
C THR A 612 -12.25 -11.53 -22.52
N ALA A 613 -12.75 -12.64 -21.96
CA ALA A 613 -13.46 -12.63 -20.69
C ALA A 613 -12.66 -11.95 -19.58
N PHE A 614 -13.31 -11.02 -18.88
CA PHE A 614 -12.72 -10.26 -17.79
C PHE A 614 -12.97 -11.01 -16.48
N LEU A 615 -11.91 -11.61 -15.95
CA LEU A 615 -11.96 -12.54 -14.83
C LEU A 615 -11.20 -11.99 -13.62
N ARG A 616 -11.38 -12.65 -12.47
CA ARG A 616 -10.65 -12.38 -11.25
C ARG A 616 -10.16 -13.69 -10.66
N ARG A 617 -8.84 -13.87 -10.62
CA ARG A 617 -8.21 -15.06 -10.05
C ARG A 617 -7.58 -14.82 -8.69
N HIS A 618 -7.21 -15.90 -8.03
CA HIS A 618 -6.43 -15.87 -6.79
C HIS A 618 -5.41 -17.00 -6.82
N SER A 619 -4.15 -16.63 -7.05
CA SER A 619 -3.04 -17.58 -7.12
C SER A 619 -2.77 -18.28 -5.78
N PRO A 620 -2.21 -19.50 -5.80
CA PRO A 620 -1.78 -20.19 -4.59
C PRO A 620 -0.78 -19.38 -3.75
N PRO A 621 -0.63 -19.70 -2.45
CA PRO A 621 0.30 -19.01 -1.56
C PRO A 621 1.75 -19.11 -2.04
N LYS A 622 2.58 -18.15 -1.62
CA LYS A 622 4.03 -18.19 -1.85
C LYS A 622 4.64 -19.37 -1.08
N GLN A 623 4.98 -20.44 -1.81
CA GLN A 623 5.36 -21.73 -1.23
C GLN A 623 6.49 -21.68 -0.20
N LYS A 624 7.54 -20.86 -0.44
CA LYS A 624 8.63 -20.68 0.53
C LYS A 624 8.13 -20.10 1.86
N VAL A 625 7.39 -19.00 1.81
CA VAL A 625 6.84 -18.32 2.99
C VAL A 625 5.80 -19.20 3.69
N LEU A 626 5.03 -19.98 2.92
CA LEU A 626 4.05 -20.91 3.48
C LEU A 626 4.74 -21.97 4.34
N ARG A 627 5.82 -22.60 3.85
CA ARG A 627 6.59 -23.59 4.63
C ARG A 627 7.13 -23.00 5.93
N GLU A 628 7.72 -21.81 5.89
CA GLU A 628 8.20 -21.10 7.09
C GLU A 628 7.08 -20.89 8.11
N VAL A 629 5.88 -20.52 7.65
CA VAL A 629 4.70 -20.37 8.52
C VAL A 629 4.22 -21.72 9.07
N LEU A 630 4.23 -22.79 8.28
CA LEU A 630 3.82 -24.13 8.75
C LEU A 630 4.79 -24.68 9.80
N GLU A 631 6.10 -24.56 9.58
CA GLU A 631 7.13 -24.93 10.56
C GLU A 631 6.98 -24.12 11.86
N MET A 632 6.64 -22.83 11.75
CA MET A 632 6.34 -22.00 12.91
C MET A 632 5.09 -22.48 13.65
N CYS A 633 4.01 -22.78 12.93
CA CYS A 633 2.77 -23.32 13.48
C CYS A 633 2.98 -24.67 14.20
N GLU A 634 3.80 -25.55 13.64
CA GLU A 634 4.19 -26.82 14.27
C GLU A 634 4.96 -26.58 15.58
N LYS A 635 5.95 -25.68 15.58
CA LYS A 635 6.74 -25.33 16.77
C LYS A 635 5.92 -24.73 17.92
N ILE A 636 4.84 -24.00 17.63
CA ILE A 636 3.94 -23.45 18.66
C ILE A 636 2.82 -24.43 19.08
N GLY A 637 2.83 -25.67 18.58
CA GLY A 637 1.87 -26.72 18.94
C GLY A 637 0.57 -26.74 18.14
N PHE A 638 0.50 -26.05 17.00
CA PHE A 638 -0.69 -25.99 16.14
C PHE A 638 -0.36 -26.41 14.70
N PRO A 639 0.02 -27.68 14.44
CA PRO A 639 0.39 -28.14 13.10
C PRO A 639 -0.79 -27.96 12.12
N LEU A 640 -0.48 -27.41 10.96
CA LEU A 640 -1.43 -27.18 9.87
C LEU A 640 -1.00 -27.94 8.62
N ASP A 641 -1.99 -28.33 7.83
CA ASP A 641 -1.79 -29.03 6.58
C ASP A 641 -2.23 -28.11 5.44
N ALA A 642 -1.29 -27.71 4.57
CA ALA A 642 -1.56 -26.77 3.49
C ALA A 642 -1.16 -27.32 2.11
N GLU A 643 -1.25 -28.64 1.92
CA GLU A 643 -1.04 -29.26 0.59
C GLU A 643 -2.02 -28.70 -0.46
N SER A 644 -3.26 -28.41 -0.04
CA SER A 644 -4.27 -27.73 -0.85
C SER A 644 -5.11 -26.77 -0.01
N SER A 645 -5.91 -25.92 -0.67
CA SER A 645 -6.86 -25.03 0.01
C SER A 645 -7.84 -25.82 0.89
N ALA A 646 -8.25 -27.02 0.44
CA ALA A 646 -9.15 -27.90 1.14
C ALA A 646 -8.54 -28.47 2.43
N ARG A 647 -7.29 -28.95 2.35
CA ARG A 647 -6.58 -29.46 3.53
C ARG A 647 -6.27 -28.35 4.53
N LEU A 648 -5.97 -27.14 4.05
CA LEU A 648 -5.79 -25.97 4.91
C LEU A 648 -7.08 -25.55 5.60
N ALA A 649 -8.20 -25.56 4.87
CA ALA A 649 -9.51 -25.27 5.45
C ALA A 649 -9.90 -26.31 6.51
N SER A 650 -9.64 -27.60 6.24
CA SER A 650 -9.93 -28.70 7.16
C SER A 650 -9.04 -28.67 8.42
N SER A 651 -7.76 -28.32 8.30
CA SER A 651 -6.88 -28.18 9.46
C SER A 651 -7.27 -26.96 10.32
N LEU A 652 -7.67 -25.84 9.71
CA LEU A 652 -8.15 -24.65 10.43
C LEU A 652 -9.51 -24.83 11.10
N SER A 653 -10.41 -25.66 10.55
CA SER A 653 -11.78 -25.79 11.07
C SER A 653 -11.81 -26.27 12.53
N LYS A 654 -10.78 -27.00 12.97
CA LYS A 654 -10.57 -27.43 14.36
C LYS A 654 -10.55 -26.27 15.35
N PHE A 655 -10.17 -25.07 14.90
CA PHE A 655 -10.04 -23.86 15.73
C PHE A 655 -11.21 -22.89 15.55
N GLN A 656 -12.21 -23.21 14.71
CA GLN A 656 -13.34 -22.32 14.43
C GLN A 656 -14.52 -22.47 15.43
N GLY A 657 -14.28 -23.10 16.58
CA GLY A 657 -15.28 -23.40 17.61
C GLY A 657 -15.74 -22.20 18.47
N GLY A 658 -16.73 -22.45 19.34
CA GLY A 658 -17.49 -21.42 20.05
C GLY A 658 -16.89 -20.87 21.36
N ASN A 659 -15.75 -21.39 21.83
CA ASN A 659 -15.09 -20.84 23.01
C ASN A 659 -14.07 -19.75 22.63
N SER A 660 -13.84 -18.78 23.51
CA SER A 660 -12.98 -17.62 23.25
C SER A 660 -11.50 -17.99 23.01
N LEU A 661 -11.04 -19.12 23.54
CA LEU A 661 -9.67 -19.60 23.36
C LEU A 661 -9.43 -20.08 21.92
N LEU A 662 -10.31 -20.93 21.38
CA LEU A 662 -10.23 -21.41 20.00
C LEU A 662 -10.32 -20.26 19.00
N GLN A 663 -11.18 -19.27 19.26
CA GLN A 663 -11.26 -18.05 18.46
C GLN A 663 -9.93 -17.28 18.46
N SER A 664 -9.28 -17.17 19.63
CA SER A 664 -7.97 -16.51 19.76
C SER A 664 -6.88 -17.25 18.98
N ILE A 665 -6.86 -18.59 19.07
CA ILE A 665 -5.95 -19.45 18.30
C ILE A 665 -6.18 -19.25 16.80
N ASN A 666 -7.44 -19.35 16.35
CA ASN A 666 -7.80 -19.16 14.96
C ASN A 666 -7.42 -17.76 14.44
N GLN A 667 -7.52 -16.73 15.27
CA GLN A 667 -7.12 -15.36 14.91
C GLN A 667 -5.60 -15.24 14.71
N VAL A 668 -4.79 -15.85 15.59
CA VAL A 668 -3.32 -15.91 15.46
C VAL A 668 -2.92 -16.70 14.22
N LEU A 669 -3.48 -17.90 14.01
CA LEU A 669 -3.20 -18.73 12.84
C LEU A 669 -3.62 -18.03 11.54
N SER A 670 -4.80 -17.41 11.51
CA SER A 670 -5.28 -16.64 10.37
C SER A 670 -4.34 -15.47 10.04
N MET A 671 -3.87 -14.75 11.05
CA MET A 671 -2.89 -13.67 10.87
C MET A 671 -1.56 -14.17 10.29
N LEU A 672 -1.04 -15.30 10.77
CA LEU A 672 0.18 -15.91 10.23
C LEU A 672 0.00 -16.36 8.78
N LEU A 673 -1.12 -17.01 8.47
CA LEU A 673 -1.45 -17.50 7.14
C LEU A 673 -1.73 -16.38 6.13
N THR A 674 -2.09 -15.17 6.55
CA THR A 674 -2.21 -14.03 5.62
C THR A 674 -0.87 -13.67 4.97
N LYS A 675 0.27 -13.91 5.62
CA LYS A 675 1.61 -13.56 5.10
C LYS A 675 1.96 -14.28 3.78
N PRO A 676 1.79 -15.61 3.64
CA PRO A 676 2.07 -16.30 2.38
C PRO A 676 0.97 -16.14 1.32
N MET A 677 -0.26 -15.78 1.70
CA MET A 677 -1.39 -15.65 0.77
C MET A 677 -1.14 -14.54 -0.26
N GLN A 678 -1.54 -14.79 -1.50
CA GLN A 678 -1.47 -13.77 -2.55
C GLN A 678 -2.72 -12.90 -2.53
N ILE A 679 -2.67 -11.76 -3.19
CA ILE A 679 -3.85 -10.91 -3.37
C ILE A 679 -4.55 -11.38 -4.64
N GLY A 680 -5.88 -11.54 -4.60
CA GLY A 680 -6.64 -11.82 -5.83
C GLY A 680 -6.65 -10.63 -6.78
N TYR A 681 -6.51 -10.87 -8.08
CA TYR A 681 -6.34 -9.84 -9.10
C TYR A 681 -7.19 -10.12 -10.33
N TYR A 682 -7.59 -9.04 -10.99
CA TYR A 682 -8.27 -9.06 -12.28
C TYR A 682 -7.29 -9.44 -13.38
N MET A 683 -7.80 -10.09 -14.42
CA MET A 683 -7.06 -10.46 -15.62
C MET A 683 -7.98 -10.60 -16.82
N CYS A 684 -7.43 -10.53 -18.02
CA CYS A 684 -8.10 -11.00 -19.23
C CYS A 684 -7.81 -12.48 -19.44
N ALA A 685 -8.83 -13.28 -19.80
CA ALA A 685 -8.69 -14.72 -19.99
C ALA A 685 -7.60 -15.08 -21.03
N GLY A 686 -7.54 -14.36 -22.16
CA GLY A 686 -6.56 -14.61 -23.22
C GLY A 686 -5.11 -14.31 -22.85
N SER A 687 -4.84 -13.68 -21.70
CA SER A 687 -3.50 -13.48 -21.16
C SER A 687 -2.97 -14.71 -20.41
N ALA A 688 -3.84 -15.65 -20.02
CA ALA A 688 -3.42 -16.89 -19.39
C ALA A 688 -2.75 -17.82 -20.39
N LYS A 689 -1.69 -18.52 -19.94
CA LYS A 689 -1.05 -19.56 -20.76
C LYS A 689 -1.84 -20.86 -20.73
N LYS A 690 -2.58 -21.12 -19.64
CA LYS A 690 -3.33 -22.36 -19.40
C LYS A 690 -4.63 -22.06 -18.64
N PRO A 691 -5.73 -22.80 -18.89
CA PRO A 691 -6.99 -22.61 -18.17
C PRO A 691 -6.88 -22.75 -16.65
N GLY A 692 -5.96 -23.58 -16.15
CA GLY A 692 -5.71 -23.75 -14.71
C GLY A 692 -5.23 -22.46 -14.01
N GLU A 693 -4.78 -21.45 -14.76
CA GLU A 693 -4.40 -20.16 -14.20
C GLU A 693 -5.59 -19.30 -13.75
N TYR A 694 -6.80 -19.55 -14.23
CA TYR A 694 -8.01 -18.82 -13.83
C TYR A 694 -8.44 -19.09 -12.38
N HIS A 695 -7.96 -20.20 -11.83
CA HIS A 695 -8.40 -20.74 -10.56
C HIS A 695 -8.32 -19.71 -9.42
N HIS A 696 -9.37 -19.72 -8.57
CA HIS A 696 -9.44 -18.89 -7.39
C HIS A 696 -9.17 -19.70 -6.12
N TYR A 697 -7.90 -19.80 -5.71
CA TYR A 697 -7.41 -20.66 -4.62
C TYR A 697 -8.27 -20.63 -3.35
N ALA A 698 -8.56 -19.44 -2.80
CA ALA A 698 -9.30 -19.34 -1.55
C ALA A 698 -10.78 -19.75 -1.65
N LEU A 699 -11.40 -19.58 -2.82
CA LEU A 699 -12.80 -19.98 -3.03
C LEU A 699 -12.90 -21.42 -3.53
N ASN A 700 -11.76 -21.98 -3.98
CA ASN A 700 -11.61 -23.25 -4.65
C ASN A 700 -12.59 -23.44 -5.83
N VAL A 701 -12.68 -22.42 -6.70
CA VAL A 701 -13.50 -22.45 -7.93
C VAL A 701 -12.63 -22.23 -9.17
N PRO A 702 -12.96 -22.85 -10.31
CA PRO A 702 -12.17 -22.75 -11.53
C PRO A 702 -12.25 -21.35 -12.17
N LEU A 703 -13.42 -20.71 -12.12
CA LEU A 703 -13.69 -19.40 -12.68
C LEU A 703 -14.35 -18.50 -11.64
N TYR A 704 -13.95 -17.24 -11.62
CA TYR A 704 -14.55 -16.22 -10.77
C TYR A 704 -14.38 -14.85 -11.43
N THR A 705 -15.34 -13.95 -11.22
CA THR A 705 -15.25 -12.55 -11.61
C THR A 705 -15.98 -11.68 -10.59
N HIS A 706 -16.02 -10.37 -10.82
CA HIS A 706 -16.90 -9.47 -10.07
C HIS A 706 -17.97 -8.90 -10.99
N PHE A 707 -19.22 -9.07 -10.60
CA PHE A 707 -20.43 -8.65 -11.29
C PHE A 707 -21.39 -7.88 -10.36
N THR A 708 -21.39 -8.22 -9.08
CA THR A 708 -22.44 -7.83 -8.12
C THR A 708 -22.27 -6.44 -7.49
N SER A 709 -21.30 -5.62 -7.93
CA SER A 709 -21.13 -4.28 -7.37
C SER A 709 -20.67 -3.19 -8.36
N PRO A 710 -21.44 -2.93 -9.43
CA PRO A 710 -21.07 -1.99 -10.49
C PRO A 710 -21.14 -0.51 -10.08
N LEU A 711 -21.79 -0.14 -8.97
CA LEU A 711 -21.79 1.26 -8.52
C LEU A 711 -20.42 1.71 -8.00
N ARG A 712 -19.61 0.76 -7.53
CA ARG A 712 -18.36 1.02 -6.83
C ARG A 712 -17.14 0.31 -7.40
N ARG A 713 -17.30 -0.47 -8.48
CA ARG A 713 -16.21 -1.20 -9.15
C ARG A 713 -16.38 -1.17 -10.66
N TYR A 714 -15.38 -0.66 -11.36
CA TYR A 714 -15.39 -0.56 -12.81
C TYR A 714 -15.26 -1.93 -13.49
N ALA A 715 -14.56 -2.87 -12.84
CA ALA A 715 -14.47 -4.27 -13.27
C ALA A 715 -15.87 -4.88 -13.51
N ASP A 716 -16.81 -4.60 -12.61
CA ASP A 716 -18.19 -5.08 -12.73
C ASP A 716 -18.90 -4.44 -13.93
N ILE A 717 -18.64 -3.17 -14.26
CA ILE A 717 -19.20 -2.53 -15.46
C ILE A 717 -18.70 -3.21 -16.74
N ILE A 718 -17.40 -3.57 -16.80
CA ILE A 718 -16.84 -4.33 -17.93
C ILE A 718 -17.55 -5.69 -18.05
N VAL A 719 -17.71 -6.40 -16.94
CA VAL A 719 -18.39 -7.70 -16.90
C VAL A 719 -19.86 -7.58 -17.28
N HIS A 720 -20.56 -6.53 -16.84
CA HIS A 720 -21.94 -6.25 -17.26
C HIS A 720 -22.05 -6.07 -18.78
N ARG A 721 -21.11 -5.33 -19.40
CA ARG A 721 -21.05 -5.16 -20.86
C ARG A 721 -20.79 -6.50 -21.57
N GLN A 722 -19.87 -7.31 -21.04
CA GLN A 722 -19.60 -8.64 -21.61
C GLN A 722 -20.80 -9.57 -21.47
N LEU A 723 -21.47 -9.58 -20.33
CA LEU A 723 -22.68 -10.38 -20.14
C LEU A 723 -23.82 -9.89 -21.05
N ALA A 724 -24.00 -8.57 -21.18
CA ALA A 724 -24.96 -8.01 -22.13
C ALA A 724 -24.68 -8.46 -23.57
N ALA A 725 -23.42 -8.40 -24.00
CA ALA A 725 -23.02 -8.87 -25.32
C ALA A 725 -23.23 -10.38 -25.51
N ALA A 726 -22.91 -11.20 -24.51
CA ALA A 726 -23.13 -12.65 -24.53
C ALA A 726 -24.60 -13.04 -24.62
N LEU A 727 -25.51 -12.15 -24.21
CA LEU A 727 -26.96 -12.31 -24.32
C LEU A 727 -27.56 -11.62 -25.57
N GLY A 728 -26.73 -11.02 -26.43
CA GLY A 728 -27.17 -10.35 -27.65
C GLY A 728 -27.77 -8.96 -27.46
N TYR A 729 -27.56 -8.33 -26.30
CA TYR A 729 -28.11 -7.02 -25.96
C TYR A 729 -27.32 -5.85 -26.54
N CYS A 730 -26.06 -6.07 -26.86
CA CYS A 730 -25.15 -5.12 -27.49
C CYS A 730 -24.07 -5.88 -28.27
N PRO A 731 -23.33 -5.24 -29.19
CA PRO A 731 -22.17 -5.88 -29.80
C PRO A 731 -21.10 -6.21 -28.76
N ALA A 732 -20.24 -7.17 -29.08
CA ALA A 732 -19.05 -7.47 -28.28
C ALA A 732 -18.09 -6.28 -28.29
N THR A 733 -17.31 -6.14 -27.21
CA THR A 733 -16.29 -5.09 -27.13
C THR A 733 -15.22 -5.27 -28.22
N GLU A 734 -14.79 -4.15 -28.81
CA GLU A 734 -13.69 -4.13 -29.79
C GLU A 734 -12.30 -4.16 -29.11
N LYS A 735 -12.26 -4.07 -27.77
CA LYS A 735 -11.01 -4.08 -26.99
C LYS A 735 -10.26 -5.40 -27.18
N THR A 736 -8.96 -5.29 -27.46
CA THR A 736 -8.09 -6.46 -27.61
C THR A 736 -7.78 -7.08 -26.25
N VAL A 737 -7.18 -8.29 -26.27
CA VAL A 737 -6.65 -8.94 -25.06
C VAL A 737 -5.68 -8.02 -24.31
N ALA A 738 -4.81 -7.31 -25.05
CA ALA A 738 -3.84 -6.39 -24.46
C ALA A 738 -4.50 -5.18 -23.78
N ASP A 739 -5.56 -4.64 -24.39
CA ASP A 739 -6.31 -3.51 -23.82
C ASP A 739 -7.01 -3.92 -22.51
N LEU A 740 -7.66 -5.09 -22.52
CA LEU A 740 -8.35 -5.62 -21.34
C LEU A 740 -7.36 -6.01 -20.23
N GLU A 741 -6.19 -6.53 -20.57
CA GLU A 741 -5.15 -6.83 -19.58
C GLU A 741 -4.59 -5.55 -18.96
N LYS A 742 -4.35 -4.50 -19.76
CA LYS A 742 -3.93 -3.19 -19.25
C LYS A 742 -4.99 -2.60 -18.31
N LEU A 743 -6.26 -2.75 -18.66
CA LEU A 743 -7.38 -2.30 -17.83
C LEU A 743 -7.49 -3.11 -16.54
N ALA A 744 -7.28 -4.43 -16.60
CA ALA A 744 -7.22 -5.30 -15.44
C ALA A 744 -6.09 -4.88 -14.49
N GLN A 745 -4.89 -4.63 -15.01
CA GLN A 745 -3.76 -4.13 -14.23
C GLN A 745 -4.08 -2.80 -13.55
N HIS A 746 -4.67 -1.86 -14.28
CA HIS A 746 -5.09 -0.56 -13.71
C HIS A 746 -6.12 -0.73 -12.59
N CYS A 747 -7.13 -1.59 -12.77
CA CYS A 747 -8.09 -1.92 -11.72
C CYS A 747 -7.42 -2.58 -10.49
N ASN A 748 -6.39 -3.40 -10.70
CA ASN A 748 -5.61 -4.00 -9.61
C ASN A 748 -4.84 -2.94 -8.83
N ASP A 749 -4.12 -2.05 -9.52
CA ASP A 749 -3.31 -1.00 -8.92
C ASP A 749 -4.18 -0.03 -8.10
N LYS A 750 -5.29 0.43 -8.68
CA LYS A 750 -6.26 1.30 -7.98
C LYS A 750 -6.91 0.62 -6.78
N LYS A 751 -7.21 -0.68 -6.88
CA LYS A 751 -7.72 -1.45 -5.75
C LYS A 751 -6.70 -1.56 -4.61
N LEU A 752 -5.42 -1.77 -4.93
CA LEU A 752 -4.34 -1.82 -3.93
C LEU A 752 -4.17 -0.46 -3.25
N ALA A 753 -4.15 0.63 -4.02
CA ALA A 753 -4.09 1.99 -3.50
C ALA A 753 -5.30 2.30 -2.59
N ALA A 754 -6.51 1.97 -3.02
CA ALA A 754 -7.73 2.15 -2.22
C ALA A 754 -7.65 1.38 -0.89
N ARG A 755 -7.19 0.12 -0.90
CA ARG A 755 -7.01 -0.68 0.31
C ARG A 755 -5.98 -0.08 1.26
N ALA A 756 -4.85 0.40 0.74
CA ALA A 756 -3.81 1.04 1.54
C ALA A 756 -4.33 2.31 2.24
N VAL A 757 -5.10 3.12 1.50
CA VAL A 757 -5.77 4.31 2.04
C VAL A 757 -6.81 3.95 3.11
N SER A 758 -7.71 3.00 2.83
CA SER A 758 -8.71 2.58 3.82
C SER A 758 -8.06 2.07 5.10
N SER A 759 -7.04 1.20 5.00
CA SER A 759 -6.34 0.66 6.16
C SER A 759 -5.58 1.73 6.95
N SER A 760 -5.00 2.73 6.27
CA SER A 760 -4.33 3.84 6.94
C SER A 760 -5.33 4.76 7.64
N SER A 761 -6.48 5.01 7.01
CA SER A 761 -7.59 5.74 7.65
C SER A 761 -8.07 5.02 8.90
N ASP A 762 -8.17 3.69 8.89
CA ASP A 762 -8.56 2.91 10.07
C ASP A 762 -7.55 3.09 11.21
N ASP A 763 -6.23 3.00 10.94
CA ASP A 763 -5.19 3.21 11.99
C ASP A 763 -5.19 4.64 12.53
N THR A 764 -5.34 5.65 11.67
CA THR A 764 -5.45 7.07 12.06
C THR A 764 -6.65 7.29 12.99
N PHE A 765 -7.83 6.79 12.62
CA PHE A 765 -9.05 6.94 13.44
C PHE A 765 -9.00 6.10 14.72
N PHE A 766 -8.40 4.92 14.68
CA PHE A 766 -8.17 4.12 15.88
C PHE A 766 -7.26 4.85 16.87
N GLY A 767 -6.20 5.50 16.39
CA GLY A 767 -5.34 6.33 17.23
C GLY A 767 -6.06 7.50 17.88
N LEU A 768 -7.04 8.12 17.20
CA LEU A 768 -7.91 9.15 17.80
C LEU A 768 -8.78 8.58 18.93
N VAL A 769 -9.35 7.38 18.74
CA VAL A 769 -10.14 6.71 19.78
C VAL A 769 -9.26 6.37 20.98
N VAL A 770 -8.03 5.88 20.76
CA VAL A 770 -7.07 5.65 21.84
C VAL A 770 -6.76 6.96 22.56
N LYS A 771 -6.55 8.08 21.85
CA LYS A 771 -6.30 9.39 22.47
C LYS A 771 -7.43 9.86 23.39
N GLN A 772 -8.68 9.65 23.01
CA GLN A 772 -9.84 10.05 23.82
C GLN A 772 -10.10 9.13 25.02
N ASN A 773 -9.81 7.84 24.87
CA ASN A 773 -10.16 6.80 25.85
C ASN A 773 -8.92 6.16 26.52
N SER A 774 -7.74 6.79 26.41
CA SER A 774 -6.49 6.25 26.95
C SER A 774 -6.49 6.33 28.49
N PRO A 775 -6.01 5.29 29.21
CA PRO A 775 -5.50 4.02 28.68
C PRO A 775 -6.62 3.03 28.31
N ILE A 776 -6.47 2.32 27.19
CA ILE A 776 -7.37 1.22 26.80
C ILE A 776 -6.73 -0.11 27.14
N GLU A 777 -7.40 -0.93 27.95
CA GLU A 777 -6.96 -2.28 28.29
C GLU A 777 -7.58 -3.33 27.38
N ALA A 778 -6.77 -4.30 26.96
CA ALA A 778 -7.21 -5.41 26.13
C ALA A 778 -6.30 -6.64 26.30
N ARG A 779 -6.86 -7.83 26.07
CA ARG A 779 -6.08 -9.07 25.96
C ARG A 779 -5.32 -9.08 24.64
N GLY A 780 -4.05 -9.48 24.72
CA GLY A 780 -3.19 -9.67 23.56
C GLY A 780 -2.48 -11.01 23.56
N VAL A 781 -2.04 -11.43 22.39
CA VAL A 781 -1.21 -12.63 22.21
C VAL A 781 0.08 -12.24 21.52
N VAL A 782 1.21 -12.67 22.07
CA VAL A 782 2.53 -12.42 21.47
C VAL A 782 2.66 -13.24 20.19
N VAL A 783 3.00 -12.58 19.09
CA VAL A 783 3.08 -13.19 17.75
C VAL A 783 4.48 -13.19 17.15
N HIS A 784 5.39 -12.40 17.72
CA HIS A 784 6.79 -12.35 17.32
C HIS A 784 7.64 -11.83 18.49
N VAL A 785 8.83 -12.39 18.70
CA VAL A 785 9.75 -12.01 19.80
C VAL A 785 11.11 -11.65 19.20
N MET A 786 11.68 -10.55 19.67
CA MET A 786 13.02 -10.06 19.31
C MET A 786 13.82 -9.79 20.60
N ASP A 787 15.08 -9.40 20.45
CA ASP A 787 16.01 -9.10 21.55
C ASP A 787 15.57 -7.93 22.45
N ALA A 788 15.05 -6.85 21.85
CA ALA A 788 14.67 -5.61 22.56
C ALA A 788 13.17 -5.27 22.48
N SER A 789 12.36 -6.14 21.87
CA SER A 789 10.92 -5.90 21.67
C SER A 789 10.17 -7.19 21.33
N PHE A 790 8.85 -7.13 21.37
CA PHE A 790 7.98 -8.20 20.86
C PHE A 790 6.71 -7.62 20.25
N ASP A 791 6.13 -8.31 19.28
CA ASP A 791 4.88 -7.91 18.64
C ASP A 791 3.70 -8.65 19.26
N VAL A 792 2.62 -7.92 19.56
CA VAL A 792 1.41 -8.44 20.20
C VAL A 792 0.20 -8.17 19.31
N LEU A 793 -0.58 -9.22 19.05
CA LEU A 793 -1.91 -9.13 18.46
C LEU A 793 -2.93 -8.81 19.55
N VAL A 794 -3.53 -7.63 19.49
CA VAL A 794 -4.60 -7.21 20.41
C VAL A 794 -5.93 -7.83 19.94
N LEU A 795 -6.38 -8.88 20.63
CA LEU A 795 -7.47 -9.75 20.19
C LEU A 795 -8.76 -8.98 19.91
N LYS A 796 -9.13 -8.08 20.83
CA LYS A 796 -10.36 -7.26 20.78
C LYS A 796 -10.49 -6.44 19.48
N TYR A 797 -9.37 -6.02 18.89
CA TYR A 797 -9.35 -5.11 17.74
C TYR A 797 -8.72 -5.74 16.49
N GLY A 798 -8.02 -6.87 16.62
CA GLY A 798 -7.32 -7.51 15.51
C GLY A 798 -6.09 -6.76 15.02
N ILE A 799 -5.52 -5.87 15.85
CA ILE A 799 -4.39 -5.00 15.49
C ILE A 799 -3.11 -5.58 16.08
N VAL A 800 -2.03 -5.59 15.30
CA VAL A 800 -0.69 -5.97 15.77
C VAL A 800 0.09 -4.71 16.15
N LYS A 801 0.65 -4.66 17.35
CA LYS A 801 1.53 -3.57 17.80
C LYS A 801 2.78 -4.10 18.49
N ARG A 802 3.88 -3.38 18.29
CA ARG A 802 5.16 -3.64 18.93
C ARG A 802 5.20 -3.06 20.34
N VAL A 803 5.64 -3.87 21.28
CA VAL A 803 5.98 -3.47 22.64
C VAL A 803 7.50 -3.37 22.74
N TYR A 804 8.00 -2.18 23.05
CA TYR A 804 9.43 -1.93 23.25
C TYR A 804 9.76 -2.02 24.73
N ILE A 805 10.79 -2.79 25.07
CA ILE A 805 11.14 -3.06 26.47
C ILE A 805 11.64 -1.79 27.18
N ASN A 806 12.33 -0.90 26.45
CA ASN A 806 12.80 0.39 26.97
C ASN A 806 11.68 1.36 27.40
N ARG A 807 10.42 1.04 27.12
CA ARG A 807 9.25 1.80 27.58
C ARG A 807 8.55 1.15 28.78
N LEU A 808 9.01 -0.02 29.21
CA LEU A 808 8.52 -0.71 30.39
C LEU A 808 9.43 -0.38 31.58
N ASP A 809 8.84 -0.25 32.76
CA ASP A 809 9.60 -0.05 34.00
C ASP A 809 10.15 -1.39 34.50
N MET A 810 11.39 -1.70 34.11
CA MET A 810 12.07 -2.97 34.41
C MET A 810 13.09 -2.81 35.55
N ALA A 811 13.21 -3.83 36.39
CA ALA A 811 14.20 -3.89 37.47
C ALA A 811 15.63 -4.09 36.97
N ARG A 812 15.81 -4.80 35.84
CA ARG A 812 17.09 -5.05 35.16
C ARG A 812 16.87 -5.32 33.67
N ASP A 813 17.97 -5.36 32.92
CA ASP A 813 17.93 -5.67 31.49
C ASP A 813 17.30 -7.04 31.21
N PRO A 814 16.48 -7.17 30.15
CA PRO A 814 15.84 -8.42 29.77
C PRO A 814 16.89 -9.43 29.29
N ILE A 815 16.60 -10.72 29.47
CA ILE A 815 17.42 -11.80 28.91
C ILE A 815 16.70 -12.34 27.67
N PHE A 816 17.35 -12.20 26.51
CA PHE A 816 16.90 -12.80 25.26
C PHE A 816 17.65 -14.10 25.01
N ILE A 817 16.90 -15.16 24.72
CA ILE A 817 17.43 -16.45 24.30
C ILE A 817 16.88 -16.70 22.90
N ASP A 818 17.78 -16.66 21.92
CA ASP A 818 17.47 -17.08 20.56
C ASP A 818 17.24 -18.59 20.53
N GLY A 819 16.19 -19.02 19.84
CA GLY A 819 15.80 -20.43 19.81
C GLY A 819 14.44 -20.65 19.17
N PRO A 820 14.06 -21.90 18.90
CA PRO A 820 12.70 -22.26 18.52
C PRO A 820 11.93 -22.84 19.73
N PRO A 821 11.05 -22.09 20.42
CA PRO A 821 10.70 -20.68 20.20
C PRO A 821 11.65 -19.71 20.92
N ALA A 822 11.75 -18.48 20.39
CA ALA A 822 12.58 -17.44 20.97
C ALA A 822 11.93 -16.97 22.28
N ARG A 823 12.75 -16.72 23.30
CA ARG A 823 12.30 -16.39 24.64
C ARG A 823 12.91 -15.08 25.11
N LEU A 824 12.08 -14.28 25.75
CA LEU A 824 12.47 -13.00 26.32
C LEU A 824 11.99 -12.95 27.76
N THR A 825 12.91 -13.03 28.71
CA THR A 825 12.60 -12.97 30.14
C THR A 825 12.69 -11.52 30.61
N LEU A 826 11.55 -11.02 31.09
CA LEU A 826 11.37 -9.69 31.66
C LEU A 826 11.50 -9.73 33.18
N PHE A 827 11.98 -8.64 33.75
CA PHE A 827 12.26 -8.51 35.18
C PHE A 827 11.54 -7.29 35.73
N TRP A 828 10.43 -7.51 36.42
CA TRP A 828 9.58 -6.44 36.92
C TRP A 828 9.98 -5.97 38.31
N ASN A 829 9.78 -4.68 38.55
CA ASN A 829 9.79 -4.11 39.89
C ASN A 829 8.56 -4.63 40.66
N PRO A 830 8.72 -5.15 41.91
CA PRO A 830 7.59 -5.60 42.69
C PRO A 830 6.64 -4.42 43.02
N PRO A 831 5.31 -4.65 43.05
CA PRO A 831 4.35 -3.61 43.42
C PRO A 831 4.60 -3.17 44.86
N VAL A 832 4.53 -1.86 45.11
CA VAL A 832 4.89 -1.23 46.38
C VAL A 832 3.99 -1.74 47.52
N SER A 833 4.41 -2.78 48.24
CA SER A 833 3.97 -3.03 49.62
C SER A 833 4.95 -2.34 50.58
N THR A 834 4.40 -1.79 51.67
CA THR A 834 5.03 -1.08 52.78
C THR A 834 6.55 -1.24 52.94
N VAL A 835 7.21 -0.09 53.15
CA VAL A 835 8.64 0.27 53.14
C VAL A 835 9.64 -0.65 53.89
N GLN A 836 9.27 -1.82 54.38
CA GLN A 836 10.14 -2.65 55.23
C GLN A 836 10.64 -3.98 54.64
N GLU A 837 10.28 -4.37 53.42
CA GLU A 837 10.89 -5.53 52.77
C GLU A 837 11.23 -5.26 51.29
N ARG A 838 12.18 -4.35 51.03
CA ARG A 838 13.01 -4.42 49.81
C ARG A 838 14.06 -5.53 49.97
N ASN A 839 13.61 -6.77 50.13
CA ASN A 839 14.45 -7.89 49.74
C ASN A 839 14.47 -7.93 48.20
N ASN A 840 15.56 -8.43 47.62
CA ASN A 840 15.88 -8.48 46.17
C ASN A 840 14.87 -9.27 45.28
N ALA A 841 13.58 -9.29 45.60
CA ALA A 841 12.55 -10.00 44.86
C ALA A 841 12.23 -9.29 43.54
N VAL A 842 12.82 -9.77 42.46
CA VAL A 842 12.49 -9.42 41.09
C VAL A 842 11.45 -10.42 40.58
N ILE A 843 10.36 -9.93 39.99
CA ILE A 843 9.36 -10.81 39.39
C ILE A 843 9.79 -11.13 37.97
N GLU A 844 10.06 -12.40 37.70
CA GLU A 844 10.44 -12.89 36.38
C GLU A 844 9.18 -13.23 35.56
N GLN A 845 9.11 -12.73 34.33
CA GLN A 845 8.03 -13.05 33.39
C GLN A 845 8.63 -13.44 32.05
N THR A 846 8.42 -14.68 31.61
CA THR A 846 8.96 -15.15 30.32
C THR A 846 7.94 -14.93 29.21
N ILE A 847 8.34 -14.19 28.18
CA ILE A 847 7.56 -13.95 26.97
C ILE A 847 8.09 -14.84 25.86
N GLN A 848 7.20 -15.61 25.24
CA GLN A 848 7.46 -16.38 24.03
C GLN A 848 6.29 -16.23 23.05
N MET A 849 6.43 -16.81 21.86
CA MET A 849 5.32 -16.82 20.90
C MET A 849 4.10 -17.53 21.51
N CYS A 850 2.90 -17.01 21.20
CA CYS A 850 1.62 -17.44 21.75
C CYS A 850 1.42 -17.18 23.27
N THR A 851 2.33 -16.50 23.96
CA THR A 851 2.08 -16.04 25.34
C THR A 851 0.94 -15.03 25.36
N VAL A 852 -0.03 -15.23 26.27
CA VAL A 852 -1.15 -14.30 26.46
C VAL A 852 -0.77 -13.22 27.48
N VAL A 853 -0.98 -11.96 27.12
CA VAL A 853 -0.58 -10.78 27.90
C VAL A 853 -1.74 -9.78 28.03
N ASP A 854 -1.72 -8.98 29.09
CA ASP A 854 -2.61 -7.84 29.26
C ASP A 854 -1.95 -6.59 28.68
N VAL A 855 -2.52 -6.09 27.58
CA VAL A 855 -2.02 -4.96 26.82
C VAL A 855 -2.70 -3.68 27.27
N ILE A 856 -1.91 -2.62 27.46
CA ILE A 856 -2.37 -1.26 27.64
C ILE A 856 -2.03 -0.45 26.39
N LEU A 857 -3.05 0.05 25.70
CA LEU A 857 -2.88 1.01 24.63
C LEU A 857 -2.90 2.42 25.21
N THR A 858 -1.82 3.18 24.98
CA THR A 858 -1.68 4.57 25.44
C THR A 858 -1.40 5.50 24.27
N ALA A 859 -1.96 6.70 24.33
CA ALA A 859 -1.73 7.71 23.32
C ALA A 859 -0.32 8.30 23.43
N LEU A 860 0.27 8.68 22.30
CA LEU A 860 1.52 9.41 22.25
C LEU A 860 1.25 10.93 22.16
N SER A 861 2.30 11.74 22.30
CA SER A 861 2.23 13.19 22.13
C SER A 861 1.82 13.58 20.69
N GLU A 862 2.29 12.81 19.71
CA GLU A 862 1.84 12.92 18.32
C GLU A 862 0.34 12.62 18.22
N PRO A 863 -0.44 13.46 17.50
CA PRO A 863 -1.84 13.16 17.24
C PRO A 863 -1.94 11.84 16.45
N THR A 864 -3.04 11.10 16.64
CA THR A 864 -3.34 9.84 15.92
C THR A 864 -2.36 8.69 16.16
N LYS A 865 -1.28 8.88 16.94
CA LYS A 865 -0.32 7.84 17.30
C LYS A 865 -0.55 7.32 18.71
N TYR A 866 -0.27 6.03 18.87
CA TYR A 866 -0.43 5.29 20.10
C TYR A 866 0.64 4.19 20.18
N GLN A 867 0.88 3.73 21.40
CA GLN A 867 1.80 2.64 21.71
C GLN A 867 1.08 1.52 22.47
N ALA A 868 1.67 0.33 22.44
CA ALA A 868 1.26 -0.78 23.27
C ALA A 868 2.31 -1.00 24.38
N LEU A 869 1.84 -1.11 25.61
CA LEU A 869 2.58 -1.56 26.78
C LEU A 869 1.93 -2.84 27.30
N ILE A 870 2.58 -3.54 28.22
CA ILE A 870 1.97 -4.68 28.94
C ILE A 870 1.98 -4.42 30.44
N ARG A 871 1.02 -5.02 31.16
CA ARG A 871 1.07 -5.11 32.62
C ARG A 871 1.90 -6.32 33.05
N MET A 872 2.49 -6.23 34.22
CA MET A 872 2.99 -7.39 34.96
C MET A 872 1.84 -8.39 35.16
N ALA A 873 2.10 -9.68 34.97
CA ALA A 873 1.11 -10.72 35.17
C ALA A 873 0.64 -10.77 36.64
N THR A 874 -0.68 -10.77 36.86
CA THR A 874 -1.28 -10.76 38.21
C THR A 874 -1.16 -12.09 38.97
N ASN A 875 -1.02 -13.22 38.25
CA ASN A 875 -0.98 -14.56 38.83
C ASN A 875 0.38 -15.28 38.66
N TRP A 876 1.48 -14.54 38.41
CA TRP A 876 2.87 -15.03 38.18
C TRP A 876 3.08 -16.04 37.04
N ASP A 877 2.04 -16.75 36.61
CA ASP A 877 2.07 -17.69 35.49
C ASP A 877 1.65 -16.98 34.19
N THR A 878 2.59 -16.90 33.24
CA THR A 878 2.30 -16.51 31.86
C THR A 878 2.03 -17.76 31.04
N HIS A 879 0.79 -17.91 30.58
CA HIS A 879 0.44 -19.09 29.78
C HIS A 879 0.48 -18.83 28.28
N THR A 880 0.97 -19.82 27.55
CA THR A 880 0.78 -19.88 26.10
C THR A 880 -0.64 -20.32 25.75
N LEU A 881 -1.08 -20.03 24.53
CA LEU A 881 -2.36 -20.55 24.01
C LEU A 881 -2.43 -22.09 24.06
N LEU A 882 -1.30 -22.77 23.85
CA LEU A 882 -1.21 -24.24 23.92
C LEU A 882 -1.44 -24.73 25.35
N GLU A 883 -0.73 -24.18 26.33
CA GLU A 883 -0.91 -24.52 27.75
C GLU A 883 -2.34 -24.26 28.23
N LEU A 884 -2.96 -23.16 27.79
CA LEU A 884 -4.36 -22.86 28.11
C LEU A 884 -5.34 -23.87 27.47
N MET A 885 -4.99 -24.43 26.32
CA MET A 885 -5.79 -25.45 25.64
C MET A 885 -5.65 -26.80 26.35
N GLU A 886 -4.43 -27.18 26.73
CA GLU A 886 -4.13 -28.41 27.47
C GLU A 886 -4.73 -28.41 28.88
N LYS A 887 -4.77 -27.27 29.58
CA LYS A 887 -5.39 -27.15 30.93
C LYS A 887 -6.92 -27.25 30.94
N LYS A 888 -7.58 -27.14 29.78
CA LYS A 888 -9.05 -27.18 29.65
C LYS A 888 -9.59 -28.50 29.09
N CYS A 889 -8.72 -29.34 28.55
CA CYS A 889 -9.00 -30.75 28.28
C CYS A 889 -8.70 -31.57 29.54
#